data_AF-A0A919FZV1-F1
#
_entry.id   AF-A0A919FZV1-F1
#
_cell.length_a   1.000
_cell.length_b   1.000
_cell.length_c   1.000
_cell.angle_alpha   90.00
_cell.angle_beta   90.00
_cell.angle_gamma   90.00
#
_symmetry.space_group_name_H-M   'P 1'
#
loop_
_entity.id
_entity.type
_entity.pdbx_description
1 polymer ?
#
loop_
_entity_poly.entity_id
_entity_poly.type
_entity_poly.pdbx_seq_one_letter_code
_entity_poly.pdbx_strand_id
1 'polypeptide(L)'
;MDRRTTRQSAARPAEQPTRIHAVGPRGRGAHRLIGDALRAAVPGDTVVVDPGRYEEAVVLERRVVLVARQGSGTVVLAAPAGAGPALTVQGPDCLVRSLDIEAADPGEPAVSVAPGAGVVLAHCTVRGGRIEVRGPERAEQDGPGDQDDAQGTSAVLLRHCRLEGARLAALRLSGGARVRAEDTVITTVDGTGVVLSGTARLDAVRLRLESTTGSGIRLRGRSRLRLGDSVLHRTGRAGLLLEDDSRAGADGTRVESAGAAGVQVTGSARAELADCRIGGAGASALVVQDEGRLVARGCTVREPAANGLLATGSARAELTDCRLDDCAFSALHLSGEADGTLTDSRVRGGAEHGVHLAGRARAALTDCAVSGVTMAGVAVTEQSAATVTGCRISAADTGVTVSSPAGSRIAHSTVTATVRSGLEIGPGAKAELVGNRVSGAGAAGILLDTGSEVTVEGGTVEDSAGSGLVVWTGARPVVGGLRIEGAGKNGIYFAQDSGGLLTSCDVVRSAFPALHLAAGAGPRLRRCRVLDCAEALGGEEGAAPVFEECDLGDRPAPPAAAPAPFGLPAGAPALPPAALAPAGPPPEPAEEHLDDLLAELGTLVGLDRVKHDVHSMVKLMQAVRLRQEAGLPAPPLSRHLVFAGNPGTGKTTVARLYGRLLKALGLLRQGHLVEVDRSALVGEYVGHTGPRTAAAFNRALGGVLFIDEAYSLVPAAGGHDFGLEAVATLVKLMEDHRDDVVVIAAGYPADMARFIGSNPGLSSRFTRTLLFEDYRAADLVAIVEHQAQEHRYELTATARERLLRHFETVPRDAGFGNGRSARQTFQEMTERQAQRMAELGNPTPGQLTALEAEDLPPLG
;
A
#
# COMPACT_ATOMS: atom_id res chain seq x y z
N MET A 1 29.77 28.91 73.74
CA MET A 1 30.95 29.31 72.95
C MET A 1 30.52 29.27 71.49
N ASP A 2 29.77 30.22 70.97
CA ASP A 2 30.08 31.65 70.77
C ASP A 2 31.37 31.86 69.96
N ARG A 3 31.20 32.12 68.66
CA ARG A 3 31.95 33.14 67.90
C ARG A 3 31.28 33.40 66.56
N ARG A 4 30.60 34.55 66.53
CA ARG A 4 30.16 35.31 65.37
C ARG A 4 31.35 35.63 64.44
N THR A 5 31.14 35.44 63.14
CA THR A 5 31.80 36.25 62.10
C THR A 5 30.78 36.62 61.04
N THR A 6 30.37 37.88 61.13
CA THR A 6 29.64 38.73 60.19
C THR A 6 29.89 38.42 58.72
N ARG A 7 28.88 37.92 58.00
CA ARG A 7 28.73 38.18 56.56
C ARG A 7 27.83 39.40 56.39
N GLN A 8 28.46 40.46 55.90
CA GLN A 8 27.84 41.70 55.44
C GLN A 8 26.61 41.41 54.58
N SER A 9 25.48 41.92 55.05
CA SER A 9 24.26 42.18 54.28
C SER A 9 24.62 43.05 53.07
N ALA A 10 24.72 42.44 51.89
CA ALA A 10 24.64 43.18 50.63
C ALA A 10 23.22 43.76 50.52
N ALA A 11 23.17 45.08 50.40
CA ALA A 11 21.97 45.90 50.42
C ALA A 11 20.89 45.37 49.46
N ARG A 12 19.65 45.24 49.96
CA ARG A 12 18.47 45.28 49.10
C ARG A 12 18.53 46.59 48.31
N PRO A 13 18.52 46.59 46.97
CA PRO A 13 18.38 47.84 46.24
C PRO A 13 17.03 48.46 46.60
N ALA A 14 17.06 49.73 47.00
CA ALA A 14 15.86 50.50 47.33
C ALA A 14 14.87 50.44 46.16
N GLU A 15 13.65 49.94 46.40
CA GLU A 15 12.54 50.05 45.45
C GLU A 15 12.26 51.54 45.21
N GLN A 16 12.73 52.05 44.07
CA GLN A 16 12.31 53.34 43.56
C GLN A 16 10.80 53.29 43.25
N PRO A 17 10.05 54.37 43.50
CA PRO A 17 8.63 54.40 43.19
C PRO A 17 8.43 54.19 41.68
N THR A 18 7.72 53.12 41.30
CA THR A 18 7.35 52.83 39.91
C THR A 18 6.59 54.01 39.31
N ARG A 19 7.14 54.63 38.27
CA ARG A 19 6.51 55.79 37.62
C ARG A 19 5.58 55.33 36.51
N ILE A 20 4.49 56.08 36.36
CA ILE A 20 3.52 55.88 35.28
C ILE A 20 3.80 56.90 34.19
N HIS A 21 4.17 56.43 33.00
CA HIS A 21 4.36 57.26 31.80
C HIS A 21 3.10 57.17 30.94
N ALA A 22 2.34 58.26 30.84
CA ALA A 22 1.13 58.32 30.02
C ALA A 22 1.46 58.71 28.57
N VAL A 23 1.01 57.90 27.60
CA VAL A 23 1.18 58.15 26.16
C VAL A 23 -0.16 58.46 25.52
N GLY A 24 -0.28 59.52 24.72
CA GLY A 24 -1.53 59.84 24.04
C GLY A 24 -1.37 60.70 22.78
N PRO A 25 -2.10 60.42 21.68
CA PRO A 25 -1.86 61.04 20.37
C PRO A 25 -2.32 62.51 20.30
N ARG A 26 -3.24 62.91 21.19
CA ARG A 26 -3.87 64.25 21.20
C ARG A 26 -3.45 65.13 22.39
N GLY A 27 -2.31 64.84 23.02
CA GLY A 27 -1.63 65.78 23.93
C GLY A 27 -2.10 65.84 25.38
N ARG A 28 -2.85 64.85 25.90
CA ARG A 28 -3.17 64.73 27.34
C ARG A 28 -2.20 63.85 28.15
N GLY A 29 -1.28 63.14 27.50
CA GLY A 29 -0.23 62.34 28.13
C GLY A 29 1.11 63.08 28.25
N ALA A 30 2.04 62.54 29.06
CA ALA A 30 3.41 63.04 29.18
C ALA A 30 4.24 62.85 27.90
N HIS A 31 3.85 61.88 27.07
CA HIS A 31 4.51 61.56 25.80
C HIS A 31 3.49 61.43 24.66
N ARG A 32 3.92 61.74 23.42
CA ARG A 32 3.11 61.55 22.20
C ARG A 32 3.35 60.19 21.54
N LEU A 33 4.58 59.67 21.63
CA LEU A 33 5.02 58.41 21.07
C LEU A 33 5.34 57.41 22.18
N ILE A 34 5.09 56.12 21.96
CA ILE A 34 5.41 55.04 22.91
C ILE A 34 6.92 54.90 23.05
N GLY A 35 7.68 55.04 21.95
CA GLY A 35 9.14 54.99 21.97
C GLY A 35 9.78 56.06 22.88
N ASP A 36 9.19 57.26 22.93
CA ASP A 36 9.68 58.35 23.79
C ASP A 36 9.48 58.02 25.28
N ALA A 37 8.32 57.48 25.64
CA ALA A 37 8.02 57.05 27.00
C ALA A 37 8.96 55.92 27.44
N LEU A 38 9.25 54.97 26.55
CA LEU A 38 10.15 53.86 26.85
C LEU A 38 11.61 54.29 27.02
N ARG A 39 12.07 55.29 26.26
CA ARG A 39 13.40 55.90 26.45
C ARG A 39 13.49 56.61 27.80
N ALA A 40 12.42 57.27 28.24
CA ALA A 40 12.34 57.95 29.53
C ALA A 40 12.12 57.00 30.73
N ALA A 41 11.61 55.79 30.49
CA ALA A 41 11.31 54.80 31.52
C ALA A 41 12.57 54.16 32.12
N VAL A 42 12.57 53.97 33.43
CA VAL A 42 13.58 53.16 34.14
C VAL A 42 13.06 51.74 34.40
N PRO A 43 13.94 50.77 34.72
CA PRO A 43 13.48 49.40 34.98
C PRO A 43 12.40 49.32 36.07
N GLY A 44 11.26 48.71 35.76
CA GLY A 44 10.08 48.58 36.62
C GLY A 44 8.96 49.58 36.34
N ASP A 45 9.21 50.63 35.55
CA ASP A 45 8.19 51.62 35.20
C ASP A 45 7.07 51.04 34.32
N THR A 46 5.89 51.70 34.39
CA THR A 46 4.71 51.34 33.60
C THR A 46 4.40 52.44 32.58
N VAL A 47 4.33 52.06 31.31
CA VAL A 47 3.88 52.89 30.19
C VAL A 47 2.40 52.58 29.91
N VAL A 48 1.54 53.56 30.14
CA VAL A 48 0.09 53.45 29.92
C VAL A 48 -0.28 54.21 28.65
N VAL A 49 -0.80 53.49 27.67
CA VAL A 49 -1.09 54.03 26.33
C VAL A 49 -2.58 54.29 26.17
N ASP A 50 -2.94 55.52 25.80
CA ASP A 50 -4.31 55.91 25.45
C ASP A 50 -4.73 55.32 24.09
N PRO A 51 -6.05 55.13 23.86
CA PRO A 51 -6.53 54.60 22.59
C PRO A 51 -6.03 55.38 21.37
N GLY A 52 -5.57 54.66 20.35
CA GLY A 52 -5.01 55.25 19.14
C GLY A 52 -4.20 54.27 18.30
N ARG A 53 -3.87 54.72 17.08
CA ARG A 53 -2.92 54.04 16.19
C ARG A 53 -1.57 54.76 16.28
N TYR A 54 -0.52 53.99 16.54
CA TYR A 54 0.84 54.45 16.73
C TYR A 54 1.71 53.78 15.66
N GLU A 55 2.21 54.57 14.71
CA GLU A 55 3.07 54.07 13.63
C GLU A 55 4.54 54.31 14.02
N GLU A 56 5.12 53.33 14.71
CA GLU A 56 6.48 53.41 15.25
C GLU A 56 7.07 52.00 15.47
N ALA A 57 8.38 51.88 15.35
CA ALA A 57 9.12 50.67 15.72
C ALA A 57 9.66 50.82 17.14
N VAL A 58 9.19 49.99 18.05
CA VAL A 58 9.44 50.12 19.50
C VAL A 58 10.40 49.05 19.99
N VAL A 59 11.38 49.45 20.82
CA VAL A 59 12.36 48.53 21.41
C VAL A 59 12.23 48.51 22.93
N LEU A 60 12.04 47.33 23.51
CA LEU A 60 12.06 47.08 24.96
C LEU A 60 13.44 46.57 25.36
N GLU A 61 14.32 47.47 25.80
CA GLU A 61 15.70 47.15 26.18
C GLU A 61 15.85 46.72 27.65
N ARG A 62 14.83 46.99 28.47
CA ARG A 62 14.87 46.83 29.93
C ARG A 62 13.50 46.41 30.46
N ARG A 63 13.46 45.90 31.70
CA ARG A 63 12.23 45.47 32.38
C ARG A 63 11.23 46.63 32.46
N VAL A 64 10.15 46.59 31.68
CA VAL A 64 9.09 47.60 31.66
C VAL A 64 7.72 46.95 31.45
N VAL A 65 6.68 47.64 31.88
CA VAL A 65 5.28 47.24 31.65
C VAL A 65 4.65 48.18 30.63
N LEU A 66 4.20 47.65 29.49
CA LEU A 66 3.48 48.39 28.45
C LEU A 66 2.02 47.93 28.42
N VAL A 67 1.07 48.85 28.65
CA VAL A 67 -0.35 48.48 28.78
C VAL A 67 -1.28 49.50 28.10
N ALA A 68 -2.27 48.99 27.37
CA ALA A 68 -3.36 49.83 26.86
C ALA A 68 -4.32 50.24 28.00
N ARG A 69 -4.65 51.54 28.10
CA ARG A 69 -5.48 52.10 29.17
C ARG A 69 -6.90 51.54 29.17
N GLN A 70 -7.49 51.31 28.00
CA GLN A 70 -8.88 50.91 27.84
C GLN A 70 -9.05 49.44 27.41
N GLY A 71 -8.00 48.61 27.52
CA GLY A 71 -8.06 47.19 27.20
C GLY A 71 -7.83 46.87 25.71
N SER A 72 -8.02 45.60 25.35
CA SER A 72 -7.61 45.05 24.04
C SER A 72 -8.40 45.68 22.88
N GLY A 73 -7.76 45.80 21.70
CA GLY A 73 -8.35 46.43 20.52
C GLY A 73 -8.41 47.96 20.54
N THR A 74 -7.96 48.62 21.62
CA THR A 74 -8.00 50.10 21.72
C THR A 74 -6.70 50.77 21.28
N VAL A 75 -5.57 50.07 21.35
CA VAL A 75 -4.24 50.56 20.99
C VAL A 75 -3.66 49.68 19.90
N VAL A 76 -3.33 50.29 18.76
CA VAL A 76 -2.69 49.64 17.62
C VAL A 76 -1.26 50.15 17.48
N LEU A 77 -0.27 49.28 17.65
CA LEU A 77 1.14 49.54 17.36
C LEU A 77 1.47 48.97 15.98
N ALA A 78 1.62 49.83 14.99
CA ALA A 78 1.89 49.45 13.60
C ALA A 78 3.35 49.72 13.22
N ALA A 79 4.01 48.72 12.63
CA ALA A 79 5.36 48.88 12.07
C ALA A 79 5.33 49.87 10.91
N PRO A 80 6.21 50.90 10.91
CA PRO A 80 6.44 51.72 9.72
C PRO A 80 7.06 50.87 8.60
N ALA A 81 6.69 51.16 7.35
CA ALA A 81 7.22 50.44 6.20
C ALA A 81 8.77 50.51 6.15
N GLY A 82 9.42 49.35 6.10
CA GLY A 82 10.89 49.24 6.04
C GLY A 82 11.63 49.47 7.38
N ALA A 83 10.93 49.72 8.48
CA ALA A 83 11.54 49.94 9.80
C ALA A 83 11.74 48.66 10.63
N GLY A 84 11.39 47.49 10.08
CA GLY A 84 11.45 46.20 10.77
C GLY A 84 10.26 45.97 11.70
N PRO A 85 10.40 45.15 12.76
CA PRO A 85 9.30 44.77 13.64
C PRO A 85 8.70 45.95 14.40
N ALA A 86 7.38 45.95 14.54
CA ALA A 86 6.65 46.92 15.37
C ALA A 86 7.11 46.86 16.84
N LEU A 87 7.38 45.66 17.34
CA LEU A 87 7.89 45.42 18.69
C LEU A 87 9.15 44.54 18.68
N THR A 88 10.25 45.09 19.18
CA THR A 88 11.49 44.35 19.42
C THR A 88 11.77 44.27 20.92
N VAL A 89 12.00 43.05 21.44
CA VAL A 89 12.33 42.82 22.85
C VAL A 89 13.78 42.39 22.97
N GLN A 90 14.56 43.16 23.72
CA GLN A 90 15.97 42.91 24.02
C GLN A 90 16.24 42.77 25.53
N GLY A 91 15.37 43.34 26.37
CA GLY A 91 15.46 43.29 27.82
C GLY A 91 14.81 42.05 28.44
N PRO A 92 15.15 41.73 29.70
CA PRO A 92 14.49 40.70 30.48
C PRO A 92 13.15 41.18 31.06
N ASP A 93 12.26 40.22 31.36
CA ASP A 93 11.04 40.40 32.16
C ASP A 93 10.11 41.54 31.71
N CYS A 94 10.01 41.79 30.40
CA CYS A 94 9.08 42.77 29.85
C CYS A 94 7.64 42.25 29.90
N LEU A 95 6.66 43.14 30.11
CA LEU A 95 5.23 42.80 30.05
C LEU A 95 4.54 43.70 29.04
N VAL A 96 3.86 43.12 28.06
CA VAL A 96 3.00 43.84 27.12
C VAL A 96 1.59 43.30 27.25
N ARG A 97 0.62 44.18 27.51
CA ARG A 97 -0.77 43.77 27.75
C ARG A 97 -1.77 44.59 26.96
N SER A 98 -2.69 43.90 26.29
CA SER A 98 -3.84 44.49 25.60
C SER A 98 -3.50 45.40 24.42
N LEU A 99 -2.41 45.10 23.70
CA LEU A 99 -2.04 45.81 22.48
C LEU A 99 -2.35 44.97 21.24
N ASP A 100 -2.81 45.64 20.18
CA ASP A 100 -2.82 45.09 18.83
C ASP A 100 -1.51 45.51 18.14
N ILE A 101 -0.74 44.54 17.65
CA ILE A 101 0.58 44.75 17.04
C ILE A 101 0.49 44.35 15.57
N GLU A 102 0.74 45.28 14.67
CA GLU A 102 0.61 45.09 13.22
C GLU A 102 1.98 45.21 12.55
N ALA A 103 2.35 44.21 11.74
CA ALA A 103 3.51 44.31 10.86
C ALA A 103 3.16 45.04 9.56
N ALA A 104 4.19 45.56 8.88
CA ALA A 104 4.06 46.20 7.57
C ALA A 104 3.90 45.18 6.43
N ASP A 105 4.54 44.01 6.53
CA ASP A 105 4.43 42.89 5.58
C ASP A 105 4.06 41.59 6.34
N PRO A 106 3.03 40.84 5.88
CA PRO A 106 2.67 39.50 6.37
C PRO A 106 3.81 38.50 6.52
N GLY A 107 4.87 38.62 5.70
CA GLY A 107 6.06 37.78 5.72
C GLY A 107 7.15 38.24 6.68
N GLU A 108 6.98 39.37 7.36
CA GLU A 108 7.93 39.94 8.32
C GLU A 108 7.50 39.69 9.79
N PRO A 109 8.44 39.79 10.75
CA PRO A 109 8.08 39.71 12.16
C PRO A 109 7.38 40.99 12.62
N ALA A 110 6.20 40.85 13.21
CA ALA A 110 5.56 41.94 13.96
C ALA A 110 6.17 42.08 15.35
N VAL A 111 6.54 40.94 15.95
CA VAL A 111 7.23 40.86 17.24
C VAL A 111 8.52 40.05 17.07
N SER A 112 9.64 40.62 17.50
CA SER A 112 10.95 39.97 17.49
C SER A 112 11.53 39.95 18.91
N VAL A 113 11.84 38.76 19.43
CA VAL A 113 12.47 38.56 20.73
C VAL A 113 13.91 38.11 20.52
N ALA A 114 14.85 38.91 21.02
CA ALA A 114 16.28 38.66 20.91
C ALA A 114 16.74 37.52 21.83
N PRO A 115 17.89 36.87 21.52
CA PRO A 115 18.49 35.87 22.41
C PRO A 115 18.72 36.41 23.83
N GLY A 116 18.24 35.69 24.84
CA GLY A 116 18.36 36.09 26.25
C GLY A 116 17.29 37.06 26.75
N ALA A 117 16.45 37.61 25.86
CA ALA A 117 15.34 38.49 26.25
C ALA A 117 14.12 37.70 26.78
N GLY A 118 13.28 38.34 27.60
CA GLY A 118 12.09 37.72 28.19
C GLY A 118 10.89 38.64 28.10
N VAL A 119 9.74 38.11 27.67
CA VAL A 119 8.50 38.89 27.56
C VAL A 119 7.26 38.07 27.86
N VAL A 120 6.31 38.69 28.56
CA VAL A 120 4.93 38.22 28.67
C VAL A 120 4.07 39.05 27.74
N LEU A 121 3.42 38.41 26.77
CA LEU A 121 2.37 38.99 25.95
C LEU A 121 1.02 38.50 26.49
N ALA A 122 0.18 39.41 26.97
CA ALA A 122 -1.10 39.08 27.58
C ALA A 122 -2.26 39.82 26.90
N HIS A 123 -3.27 39.09 26.40
CA HIS A 123 -4.43 39.68 25.71
C HIS A 123 -4.05 40.54 24.48
N CYS A 124 -2.95 40.20 23.82
CA CYS A 124 -2.45 40.90 22.64
C CYS A 124 -2.90 40.22 21.35
N THR A 125 -3.16 41.04 20.32
CA THR A 125 -3.41 40.57 18.95
C THR A 125 -2.19 40.89 18.10
N VAL A 126 -1.68 39.93 17.33
CA VAL A 126 -0.62 40.16 16.34
C VAL A 126 -1.23 39.95 14.96
N ARG A 127 -1.23 40.99 14.11
CA ARG A 127 -1.83 40.94 12.76
C ARG A 127 -0.81 41.16 11.67
N GLY A 128 -0.99 40.43 10.56
CA GLY A 128 -0.23 40.66 9.34
C GLY A 128 1.27 40.47 9.53
N GLY A 129 1.68 39.57 10.43
CA GLY A 129 3.09 39.25 10.69
C GLY A 129 3.26 38.20 11.77
N ARG A 130 4.49 37.74 11.96
CA ARG A 130 4.82 36.64 12.89
C ARG A 130 5.35 37.12 14.23
N ILE A 131 5.28 36.23 15.23
CA ILE A 131 6.11 36.30 16.43
C ILE A 131 7.36 35.46 16.17
N GLU A 132 8.54 36.09 16.22
CA GLU A 132 9.83 35.42 16.05
C GLU A 132 10.64 35.47 17.36
N VAL A 133 10.97 34.30 17.89
CA VAL A 133 11.76 34.16 19.12
C VAL A 133 13.06 33.42 18.80
N ARG A 134 14.17 34.12 19.00
CA ARG A 134 15.51 33.56 18.81
C ARG A 134 16.11 33.27 20.18
N GLY A 135 16.44 32.01 20.44
CA GLY A 135 17.18 31.61 21.64
C GLY A 135 18.70 31.63 21.43
N PRO A 136 19.48 31.57 22.52
CA PRO A 136 20.93 31.42 22.41
C PRO A 136 21.27 30.10 21.72
N GLU A 137 22.31 30.11 20.88
CA GLU A 137 22.87 28.88 20.31
C GLU A 137 23.64 28.14 21.42
N ARG A 138 23.20 26.92 21.75
CA ARG A 138 23.94 26.05 22.67
C ARG A 138 24.92 25.21 21.85
N ALA A 139 26.20 25.24 22.22
CA ALA A 139 27.20 24.34 21.65
C ALA A 139 26.78 22.88 21.92
N GLU A 140 27.04 22.00 20.96
CA GLU A 140 26.51 20.63 20.88
C GLU A 140 27.02 19.65 21.96
N GLN A 141 27.71 20.12 23.00
CA GLN A 141 28.49 19.29 23.94
C GLN A 141 27.83 18.96 25.29
N ASP A 142 26.60 19.37 25.56
CA ASP A 142 25.90 18.90 26.75
C ASP A 142 25.19 17.56 26.45
N GLY A 143 25.66 16.48 27.08
CA GLY A 143 25.15 15.12 26.93
C GLY A 143 23.66 14.95 27.30
N PRO A 144 23.12 13.72 27.27
CA PRO A 144 21.71 13.45 27.51
C PRO A 144 21.38 13.54 29.02
N GLY A 145 21.48 14.73 29.59
CA GLY A 145 20.98 15.04 30.92
C GLY A 145 19.55 15.53 30.81
N ASP A 146 18.61 14.72 31.29
CA ASP A 146 17.21 15.10 31.52
C ASP A 146 17.07 15.98 32.78
N GLN A 147 18.07 16.84 33.03
CA GLN A 147 18.06 17.75 34.17
C GLN A 147 17.27 19.00 33.79
N ASP A 148 16.08 19.05 34.39
CA ASP A 148 15.13 20.13 34.41
C ASP A 148 15.73 21.33 35.18
N ASP A 149 16.72 21.99 34.58
CA ASP A 149 17.31 23.20 35.17
C ASP A 149 16.37 24.38 34.94
N ALA A 150 15.48 24.50 35.93
CA ALA A 150 14.46 25.51 36.16
C ALA A 150 15.02 26.89 36.57
N GLN A 151 16.30 27.19 36.37
CA GLN A 151 16.88 28.44 36.84
C GLN A 151 17.62 29.18 35.73
N GLY A 152 16.85 29.99 35.01
CA GLY A 152 17.35 31.11 34.24
C GLY A 152 17.58 30.81 32.77
N THR A 153 16.61 31.16 31.92
CA THR A 153 16.85 31.58 30.51
C THR A 153 15.52 32.05 29.91
N SER A 154 15.45 33.32 29.49
CA SER A 154 14.58 33.86 28.43
C SER A 154 13.31 33.06 28.11
N ALA A 155 12.27 33.21 28.95
CA ALA A 155 10.96 32.61 28.74
C ALA A 155 10.02 33.62 28.08
N VAL A 156 9.48 33.30 26.91
CA VAL A 156 8.37 34.05 26.31
C VAL A 156 7.07 33.38 26.74
N LEU A 157 6.16 34.15 27.34
CA LEU A 157 4.82 33.68 27.70
C LEU A 157 3.77 34.38 26.81
N LEU A 158 3.02 33.60 26.06
CA LEU A 158 1.84 34.05 25.32
C LEU A 158 0.61 33.62 26.12
N ARG A 159 -0.24 34.57 26.51
CA ARG A 159 -1.44 34.28 27.30
C ARG A 159 -2.64 35.02 26.74
N HIS A 160 -3.69 34.30 26.36
CA HIS A 160 -4.87 34.86 25.69
C HIS A 160 -4.49 35.69 24.45
N CYS A 161 -3.50 35.23 23.70
CA CYS A 161 -3.01 35.92 22.51
C CYS A 161 -3.72 35.44 21.25
N ARG A 162 -3.81 36.32 20.25
CA ARG A 162 -4.35 35.99 18.93
C ARG A 162 -3.37 36.37 17.85
N LEU A 163 -3.06 35.46 16.94
CA LEU A 163 -2.15 35.67 15.82
C LEU A 163 -2.92 35.49 14.52
N GLU A 164 -2.95 36.52 13.66
CA GLU A 164 -3.82 36.58 12.48
C GLU A 164 -3.06 36.96 11.20
N GLY A 165 -3.33 36.24 10.10
CA GLY A 165 -2.95 36.69 8.76
C GLY A 165 -1.44 36.73 8.50
N ALA A 166 -0.67 35.87 9.17
CA ALA A 166 0.76 35.76 8.94
C ALA A 166 1.06 34.94 7.67
N ARG A 167 2.16 35.28 6.98
CA ARG A 167 2.74 34.52 5.87
C ARG A 167 4.01 33.81 6.33
N LEU A 168 4.32 32.66 5.74
CA LEU A 168 5.39 31.73 6.11
C LEU A 168 5.18 31.02 7.44
N ALA A 169 5.06 31.75 8.55
CA ALA A 169 4.66 31.20 9.84
C ALA A 169 4.05 32.22 10.80
N ALA A 170 3.16 31.81 11.71
CA ALA A 170 2.63 32.71 12.75
C ALA A 170 3.55 32.78 13.98
N LEU A 171 4.09 31.65 14.42
CA LEU A 171 5.05 31.58 15.52
C LEU A 171 6.30 30.83 15.07
N ARG A 172 7.46 31.47 15.15
CA ARG A 172 8.75 30.87 14.78
C ARG A 172 9.73 30.90 15.94
N LEU A 173 10.19 29.72 16.34
CA LEU A 173 11.15 29.51 17.40
C LEU A 173 12.44 28.91 16.83
N SER A 174 13.59 29.49 17.15
CA SER A 174 14.90 28.99 16.72
C SER A 174 15.94 29.04 17.84
N GLY A 175 17.03 28.27 17.67
CA GLY A 175 18.08 28.15 18.69
C GLY A 175 17.54 27.51 19.97
N GLY A 176 18.01 27.95 21.13
CA GLY A 176 17.53 27.49 22.44
C GLY A 176 16.27 28.21 22.96
N ALA A 177 15.38 28.67 22.08
CA ALA A 177 14.19 29.45 22.49
C ALA A 177 13.26 28.62 23.38
N ARG A 178 12.71 29.24 24.43
CA ARG A 178 11.71 28.61 25.33
C ARG A 178 10.44 29.46 25.34
N VAL A 179 9.33 28.89 24.89
CA VAL A 179 8.05 29.58 24.81
C VAL A 179 6.96 28.77 25.47
N ARG A 180 6.12 29.44 26.26
CA ARG A 180 4.88 28.89 26.79
C ARG A 180 3.71 29.63 26.17
N ALA A 181 2.75 28.90 25.62
CA ALA A 181 1.55 29.46 25.01
C ALA A 181 0.30 28.91 25.70
N GLU A 182 -0.49 29.80 26.29
CA GLU A 182 -1.72 29.46 27.00
C GLU A 182 -2.89 30.20 26.34
N ASP A 183 -3.97 29.47 26.03
CA ASP A 183 -5.19 30.06 25.46
C ASP A 183 -4.89 30.93 24.24
N THR A 184 -4.00 30.44 23.36
CA THR A 184 -3.52 31.18 22.20
C THR A 184 -4.23 30.70 20.94
N VAL A 185 -4.75 31.64 20.15
CA VAL A 185 -5.47 31.35 18.90
C VAL A 185 -4.64 31.81 17.71
N ILE A 186 -4.42 30.91 16.75
CA ILE A 186 -3.75 31.19 15.48
C ILE A 186 -4.77 31.02 14.35
N THR A 187 -5.07 32.11 13.64
CA THR A 187 -6.09 32.12 12.58
C THR A 187 -5.50 32.53 11.24
N THR A 188 -5.79 31.75 10.20
CA THR A 188 -5.41 32.00 8.81
C THR A 188 -3.92 32.27 8.62
N VAL A 189 -3.14 31.23 8.34
CA VAL A 189 -1.71 31.35 8.04
C VAL A 189 -1.44 30.88 6.62
N ASP A 190 -0.89 31.76 5.77
CA ASP A 190 -0.34 31.34 4.48
C ASP A 190 1.08 30.79 4.68
N GLY A 191 1.17 29.54 5.10
CA GLY A 191 2.40 28.87 5.49
C GLY A 191 2.17 27.87 6.62
N THR A 192 3.11 27.75 7.54
CA THR A 192 3.05 26.83 8.68
C THR A 192 2.63 27.55 9.95
N GLY A 193 1.70 27.03 10.75
CA GLY A 193 1.22 27.76 11.93
C GLY A 193 2.33 28.05 12.94
N VAL A 194 3.03 27.00 13.35
CA VAL A 194 4.15 27.08 14.30
C VAL A 194 5.36 26.32 13.77
N VAL A 195 6.54 26.93 13.82
CA VAL A 195 7.81 26.32 13.39
C VAL A 195 8.81 26.34 14.53
N LEU A 196 9.34 25.17 14.88
CA LEU A 196 10.45 25.00 15.83
C LEU A 196 11.68 24.47 15.10
N SER A 197 12.83 25.08 15.34
CA SER A 197 14.11 24.61 14.82
C SER A 197 15.23 24.68 15.86
N GLY A 198 16.31 23.92 15.64
CA GLY A 198 17.44 23.87 16.57
C GLY A 198 17.08 23.08 17.83
N THR A 199 17.14 23.71 19.00
CA THR A 199 16.83 23.09 20.31
C THR A 199 15.63 23.77 20.98
N ALA A 200 14.81 24.46 20.18
CA ALA A 200 13.69 25.25 20.66
C ALA A 200 12.65 24.38 21.37
N ARG A 201 11.99 24.95 22.37
CA ARG A 201 10.96 24.31 23.19
C ARG A 201 9.69 25.14 23.19
N LEU A 202 8.56 24.47 22.92
CA LEU A 202 7.23 25.03 23.05
C LEU A 202 6.39 24.16 23.97
N ASP A 203 5.89 24.76 25.05
CA ASP A 203 4.84 24.19 25.88
C ASP A 203 3.54 24.95 25.60
N ALA A 204 2.58 24.30 24.96
CA ALA A 204 1.32 24.93 24.56
C ALA A 204 0.13 24.19 25.16
N VAL A 205 -0.75 24.94 25.83
CA VAL A 205 -1.99 24.42 26.44
C VAL A 205 -3.16 25.24 25.92
N ARG A 206 -4.20 24.55 25.44
CA ARG A 206 -5.37 25.16 24.79
C ARG A 206 -4.96 26.08 23.62
N LEU A 207 -3.99 25.63 22.82
CA LEU A 207 -3.65 26.29 21.57
C LEU A 207 -4.65 25.89 20.49
N ARG A 208 -5.26 26.87 19.82
CA ARG A 208 -6.21 26.64 18.74
C ARG A 208 -5.66 27.19 17.43
N LEU A 209 -5.34 26.31 16.50
CA LEU A 209 -4.96 26.65 15.13
C LEU A 209 -6.15 26.36 14.21
N GLU A 210 -6.64 27.37 13.48
CA GLU A 210 -7.91 27.26 12.73
C GLU A 210 -7.78 26.88 11.25
N SER A 211 -6.69 27.31 10.59
CA SER A 211 -6.36 26.96 9.21
C SER A 211 -4.97 27.41 8.80
N THR A 212 -4.27 26.58 8.04
CA THR A 212 -3.00 26.92 7.39
C THR A 212 -2.93 26.39 5.95
N THR A 213 -2.16 27.02 5.06
CA THR A 213 -1.87 26.45 3.72
C THR A 213 -0.76 25.38 3.75
N GLY A 214 0.10 25.40 4.77
CA GLY A 214 1.15 24.41 5.04
C GLY A 214 0.79 23.47 6.20
N SER A 215 1.79 23.10 7.01
CA SER A 215 1.56 22.26 8.20
C SER A 215 0.98 23.08 9.37
N GLY A 216 0.33 22.43 10.33
CA GLY A 216 -0.11 23.10 11.57
C GLY A 216 1.09 23.48 12.43
N ILE A 217 1.82 22.47 12.89
CA ILE A 217 3.05 22.62 13.67
C ILE A 217 4.16 21.78 13.03
N ARG A 218 5.34 22.37 12.85
CA ARG A 218 6.52 21.71 12.26
C ARG A 218 7.73 21.81 13.19
N LEU A 219 8.34 20.66 13.48
CA LEU A 219 9.54 20.54 14.31
C LEU A 219 10.71 20.05 13.47
N ARG A 220 11.88 20.67 13.68
CA ARG A 220 13.16 20.31 13.05
C ARG A 220 14.30 20.32 14.06
N GLY A 221 15.40 19.65 13.72
CA GLY A 221 16.55 19.48 14.60
C GLY A 221 16.20 18.70 15.87
N ARG A 222 16.65 19.17 17.03
CA ARG A 222 16.40 18.57 18.36
C ARG A 222 15.34 19.34 19.15
N SER A 223 14.40 19.96 18.44
CA SER A 223 13.33 20.75 19.06
C SER A 223 12.32 19.87 19.82
N ARG A 224 11.66 20.46 20.82
CA ARG A 224 10.69 19.78 21.69
C ARG A 224 9.36 20.52 21.74
N LEU A 225 8.26 19.78 21.61
CA LEU A 225 6.90 20.28 21.75
C LEU A 225 6.16 19.50 22.86
N ARG A 226 5.40 20.21 23.70
CA ARG A 226 4.33 19.65 24.51
C ARG A 226 3.02 20.36 24.17
N LEU A 227 2.00 19.59 23.79
CA LEU A 227 0.64 20.05 23.56
C LEU A 227 -0.30 19.46 24.59
N GLY A 228 -1.11 20.31 25.23
CA GLY A 228 -2.23 19.89 26.08
C GLY A 228 -3.52 20.53 25.60
N ASP A 229 -4.61 19.76 25.55
CA ASP A 229 -5.98 20.24 25.24
C ASP A 229 -6.06 21.16 24.01
N SER A 230 -5.24 20.89 22.99
CA SER A 230 -5.06 21.78 21.84
C SER A 230 -5.84 21.31 20.62
N VAL A 231 -6.09 22.20 19.66
CA VAL A 231 -6.82 21.91 18.43
C VAL A 231 -6.03 22.42 17.23
N LEU A 232 -5.71 21.51 16.30
CA LEU A 232 -5.09 21.81 15.01
C LEU A 232 -6.10 21.47 13.91
N HIS A 233 -6.65 22.48 13.25
CA HIS A 233 -7.76 22.32 12.32
C HIS A 233 -7.44 22.89 10.93
N ARG A 234 -7.89 22.21 9.86
CA ARG A 234 -7.76 22.60 8.44
C ARG A 234 -6.34 23.02 8.03
N THR A 235 -5.37 22.13 8.24
CA THR A 235 -3.99 22.35 7.78
C THR A 235 -3.84 21.88 6.35
N GLY A 236 -3.18 22.64 5.46
CA GLY A 236 -3.03 22.25 4.05
C GLY A 236 -2.09 21.07 3.82
N ARG A 237 -1.19 20.78 4.77
CA ARG A 237 -0.35 19.58 4.80
C ARG A 237 -0.60 18.78 6.08
N ALA A 238 0.45 18.46 6.82
CA ALA A 238 0.34 17.71 8.06
C ALA A 238 -0.18 18.56 9.21
N GLY A 239 -1.01 18.00 10.08
CA GLY A 239 -1.42 18.66 11.33
C GLY A 239 -0.21 18.93 12.22
N LEU A 240 0.52 17.85 12.52
CA LEU A 240 1.77 17.87 13.28
C LEU A 240 2.86 17.13 12.48
N LEU A 241 3.95 17.83 12.15
CA LEU A 241 5.09 17.29 11.39
C LEU A 241 6.36 17.33 12.25
N LEU A 242 6.95 16.16 12.48
CA LEU A 242 8.23 15.99 13.16
C LEU A 242 9.26 15.46 12.18
N GLU A 243 10.39 16.16 12.11
CA GLU A 243 11.55 15.81 11.29
C GLU A 243 12.82 15.72 12.17
N ASP A 244 13.88 15.16 11.61
CA ASP A 244 15.20 15.03 12.24
C ASP A 244 15.11 14.28 13.60
N ASP A 245 15.72 14.78 14.68
CA ASP A 245 15.73 14.22 16.04
C ASP A 245 14.68 14.88 16.96
N SER A 246 13.62 15.46 16.40
CA SER A 246 12.65 16.24 17.16
C SER A 246 11.74 15.36 18.01
N ARG A 247 11.17 15.94 19.07
CA ARG A 247 10.26 15.23 20.00
C ARG A 247 8.98 16.01 20.24
N ALA A 248 7.84 15.35 20.16
CA ALA A 248 6.55 15.93 20.54
C ALA A 248 5.78 15.02 21.49
N GLY A 249 5.25 15.60 22.57
CA GLY A 249 4.21 15.00 23.39
C GLY A 249 2.89 15.75 23.16
N ALA A 250 1.80 15.02 22.97
CA ALA A 250 0.46 15.61 22.87
C ALA A 250 -0.52 14.83 23.75
N ASP A 251 -1.26 15.58 24.56
CA ASP A 251 -2.26 15.08 25.51
C ASP A 251 -3.60 15.78 25.23
N GLY A 252 -4.69 15.00 25.13
CA GLY A 252 -6.05 15.53 24.89
C GLY A 252 -6.20 16.35 23.60
N THR A 253 -5.27 16.22 22.66
CA THR A 253 -5.16 17.10 21.49
C THR A 253 -6.00 16.59 20.31
N ARG A 254 -6.61 17.51 19.56
CA ARG A 254 -7.40 17.20 18.36
C ARG A 254 -6.69 17.69 17.10
N VAL A 255 -6.56 16.81 16.12
CA VAL A 255 -6.06 17.13 14.77
C VAL A 255 -7.16 16.79 13.78
N GLU A 256 -7.72 17.80 13.13
CA GLU A 256 -8.94 17.69 12.31
C GLU A 256 -8.73 18.28 10.92
N SER A 257 -9.16 17.54 9.89
CA SER A 257 -9.17 17.99 8.49
C SER A 257 -7.79 18.42 7.96
N ALA A 258 -6.75 17.65 8.27
CA ALA A 258 -5.43 17.86 7.68
C ALA A 258 -5.44 17.45 6.19
N GLY A 259 -4.88 18.24 5.30
CA GLY A 259 -4.87 18.01 3.85
C GLY A 259 -3.94 16.86 3.42
N ALA A 260 -3.00 16.48 4.28
CA ALA A 260 -2.16 15.28 4.12
C ALA A 260 -2.30 14.39 5.35
N ALA A 261 -1.23 14.23 6.14
CA ALA A 261 -1.26 13.41 7.34
C ALA A 261 -1.81 14.16 8.57
N GLY A 262 -2.44 13.45 9.51
CA GLY A 262 -2.75 14.05 10.81
C GLY A 262 -1.47 14.34 11.60
N VAL A 263 -0.72 13.28 11.89
CA VAL A 263 0.61 13.33 12.52
C VAL A 263 1.60 12.61 11.61
N GLN A 264 2.71 13.26 11.30
CA GLN A 264 3.79 12.70 10.49
C GLN A 264 5.12 12.77 11.25
N VAL A 265 5.79 11.63 11.35
CA VAL A 265 7.08 11.45 12.03
C VAL A 265 8.07 10.86 11.02
N THR A 266 9.17 11.58 10.76
CA THR A 266 10.22 11.15 9.81
C THR A 266 11.61 11.28 10.44
N GLY A 267 12.64 10.74 9.79
CA GLY A 267 13.99 10.71 10.35
C GLY A 267 14.06 9.85 11.61
N SER A 268 14.62 10.39 12.69
CA SER A 268 14.79 9.74 14.00
C SER A 268 13.85 10.34 15.08
N ALA A 269 12.83 11.08 14.64
CA ALA A 269 11.94 11.83 15.51
C ALA A 269 11.01 10.93 16.33
N ARG A 270 10.48 11.48 17.43
CA ARG A 270 9.64 10.74 18.38
C ARG A 270 8.36 11.50 18.72
N ALA A 271 7.23 10.84 18.55
CA ALA A 271 5.92 11.36 18.97
C ALA A 271 5.29 10.46 20.05
N GLU A 272 4.80 11.09 21.10
CA GLU A 272 4.01 10.48 22.17
C GLU A 272 2.63 11.12 22.18
N LEU A 273 1.59 10.35 21.93
CA LEU A 273 0.20 10.80 21.85
C LEU A 273 -0.61 10.10 22.95
N ALA A 274 -1.28 10.88 23.78
CA ALA A 274 -2.18 10.40 24.82
C ALA A 274 -3.56 11.04 24.63
N ASP A 275 -4.62 10.22 24.64
CA ASP A 275 -6.02 10.66 24.56
C ASP A 275 -6.33 11.63 23.41
N CYS A 276 -5.57 11.50 22.32
CA CYS A 276 -5.66 12.38 21.16
C CYS A 276 -6.72 11.89 20.17
N ARG A 277 -7.30 12.82 19.41
CA ARG A 277 -8.24 12.53 18.32
C ARG A 277 -7.69 13.04 17.00
N ILE A 278 -7.58 12.14 16.02
CA ILE A 278 -7.12 12.47 14.67
C ILE A 278 -8.24 12.11 13.70
N GLY A 279 -8.81 13.11 13.02
CA GLY A 279 -10.01 12.94 12.20
C GLY A 279 -9.91 13.60 10.83
N GLY A 280 -10.40 12.91 9.79
CA GLY A 280 -10.57 13.48 8.45
C GLY A 280 -9.27 13.90 7.77
N ALA A 281 -8.20 13.13 7.94
CA ALA A 281 -6.94 13.36 7.23
C ALA A 281 -7.11 13.08 5.73
N GLY A 282 -6.60 13.95 4.86
CA GLY A 282 -6.64 13.83 3.39
C GLY A 282 -5.69 12.75 2.83
N ALA A 283 -4.84 12.18 3.68
CA ALA A 283 -4.06 10.97 3.42
C ALA A 283 -4.16 10.03 4.64
N SER A 284 -3.04 9.50 5.15
CA SER A 284 -3.05 8.63 6.33
C SER A 284 -3.07 9.45 7.63
N ALA A 285 -3.81 9.02 8.65
CA ALA A 285 -3.93 9.80 9.88
C ALA A 285 -2.61 9.86 10.68
N LEU A 286 -1.95 8.71 10.86
CA LEU A 286 -0.64 8.60 11.51
C LEU A 286 0.36 8.07 10.49
N VAL A 287 1.48 8.77 10.30
CA VAL A 287 2.54 8.38 9.37
C VAL A 287 3.87 8.34 10.11
N VAL A 288 4.56 7.20 10.06
CA VAL A 288 5.87 6.98 10.67
C VAL A 288 6.82 6.43 9.61
N GLN A 289 7.92 7.12 9.35
CA GLN A 289 8.86 6.77 8.28
C GLN A 289 10.29 6.75 8.82
N ASP A 290 11.21 6.18 8.04
CA ASP A 290 12.63 6.07 8.36
C ASP A 290 12.86 5.32 9.69
N GLU A 291 13.48 5.95 10.69
CA GLU A 291 13.70 5.40 12.04
C GLU A 291 12.74 6.03 13.09
N GLY A 292 11.69 6.69 12.60
CA GLY A 292 10.74 7.42 13.42
C GLY A 292 10.03 6.52 14.44
N ARG A 293 9.64 7.11 15.57
CA ARG A 293 8.96 6.39 16.64
C ARG A 293 7.67 7.08 17.03
N LEU A 294 6.60 6.30 17.12
CA LEU A 294 5.30 6.75 17.57
C LEU A 294 4.80 5.86 18.69
N VAL A 295 4.40 6.46 19.80
CA VAL A 295 3.66 5.81 20.89
C VAL A 295 2.32 6.51 21.01
N ALA A 296 1.23 5.77 20.90
CA ALA A 296 -0.13 6.27 21.01
C ALA A 296 -0.92 5.48 22.06
N ARG A 297 -1.53 6.18 23.03
CA ARG A 297 -2.32 5.59 24.11
C ARG A 297 -3.68 6.25 24.21
N GLY A 298 -4.76 5.48 24.25
CA GLY A 298 -6.12 6.04 24.35
C GLY A 298 -6.54 6.87 23.13
N CYS A 299 -5.80 6.78 22.02
CA CYS A 299 -6.00 7.64 20.87
C CYS A 299 -7.12 7.13 19.96
N THR A 300 -7.83 8.05 19.32
CA THR A 300 -8.83 7.71 18.32
C THR A 300 -8.51 8.31 16.97
N VAL A 301 -8.45 7.45 15.95
CA VAL A 301 -8.27 7.80 14.54
C VAL A 301 -9.60 7.53 13.81
N ARG A 302 -10.11 8.52 13.06
CA ARG A 302 -11.35 8.38 12.30
C ARG A 302 -11.25 8.92 10.88
N GLU A 303 -11.84 8.17 9.96
CA GLU A 303 -12.11 8.62 8.58
C GLU A 303 -10.89 9.21 7.85
N PRO A 304 -9.67 8.61 7.93
CA PRO A 304 -8.60 9.01 7.02
C PRO A 304 -8.94 8.61 5.58
N ALA A 305 -8.58 9.46 4.62
CA ALA A 305 -8.70 9.17 3.20
C ALA A 305 -7.70 8.11 2.70
N ALA A 306 -6.74 7.70 3.55
CA ALA A 306 -5.90 6.52 3.34
C ALA A 306 -5.89 5.62 4.59
N ASN A 307 -4.72 5.38 5.18
CA ASN A 307 -4.56 4.46 6.30
C ASN A 307 -4.81 5.13 7.66
N GLY A 308 -5.21 4.34 8.66
CA GLY A 308 -5.23 4.81 10.05
C GLY A 308 -3.81 5.07 10.57
N LEU A 309 -2.93 4.09 10.40
CA LEU A 309 -1.49 4.21 10.61
C LEU A 309 -0.73 3.60 9.45
N LEU A 310 0.24 4.35 8.93
CA LEU A 310 1.21 3.91 7.93
C LEU A 310 2.62 3.97 8.53
N ALA A 311 3.28 2.82 8.66
CA ALA A 311 4.70 2.73 9.01
C ALA A 311 5.52 2.15 7.86
N THR A 312 6.62 2.81 7.51
CA THR A 312 7.52 2.41 6.42
C THR A 312 8.98 2.53 6.83
N GLY A 313 9.90 1.81 6.18
CA GLY A 313 11.32 1.86 6.52
C GLY A 313 11.62 1.03 7.77
N SER A 314 12.38 1.54 8.73
CA SER A 314 12.68 0.89 10.02
C SER A 314 11.88 1.52 11.18
N ALA A 315 10.72 2.09 10.86
CA ALA A 315 9.86 2.82 11.77
C ALA A 315 9.30 1.92 12.88
N ARG A 316 9.03 2.51 14.05
CA ARG A 316 8.40 1.80 15.17
C ARG A 316 7.12 2.49 15.63
N ALA A 317 6.03 1.71 15.71
CA ALA A 317 4.73 2.18 16.17
C ALA A 317 4.20 1.30 17.31
N GLU A 318 3.80 1.93 18.42
CA GLU A 318 3.15 1.29 19.57
C GLU A 318 1.79 1.94 19.81
N LEU A 319 0.72 1.15 19.75
CA LEU A 319 -0.66 1.55 19.99
C LEU A 319 -1.23 0.74 21.15
N THR A 320 -1.68 1.43 22.20
CA THR A 320 -2.33 0.80 23.36
C THR A 320 -3.69 1.45 23.60
N ASP A 321 -4.75 0.64 23.75
CA ASP A 321 -6.13 1.13 23.95
C ASP A 321 -6.53 2.17 22.89
N CYS A 322 -6.11 1.95 21.65
CA CYS A 322 -6.37 2.85 20.53
C CYS A 322 -7.53 2.36 19.69
N ARG A 323 -8.23 3.30 19.04
CA ARG A 323 -9.34 3.02 18.13
C ARG A 323 -9.07 3.57 16.74
N LEU A 324 -9.17 2.73 15.73
CA LEU A 324 -9.02 3.07 14.31
C LEU A 324 -10.35 2.78 13.61
N ASP A 325 -11.08 3.84 13.26
CA ASP A 325 -12.42 3.76 12.68
C ASP A 325 -12.45 4.18 11.21
N ASP A 326 -13.16 3.41 10.40
CA ASP A 326 -13.69 3.80 9.09
C ASP A 326 -12.58 4.34 8.15
N CYS A 327 -11.47 3.60 8.05
CA CYS A 327 -10.33 3.94 7.21
C CYS A 327 -10.60 3.62 5.73
N ALA A 328 -10.25 4.53 4.82
CA ALA A 328 -10.46 4.34 3.38
C ALA A 328 -9.52 3.32 2.75
N PHE A 329 -8.41 2.98 3.42
CA PHE A 329 -7.49 1.90 3.09
C PHE A 329 -7.32 1.01 4.33
N SER A 330 -6.20 0.31 4.44
CA SER A 330 -5.85 -0.49 5.61
C SER A 330 -5.80 0.34 6.90
N ALA A 331 -6.38 -0.15 8.00
CA ALA A 331 -6.36 0.60 9.26
C ALA A 331 -4.94 0.69 9.83
N LEU A 332 -4.18 -0.40 9.80
CA LEU A 332 -2.75 -0.44 10.08
C LEU A 332 -1.99 -1.04 8.90
N HIS A 333 -1.06 -0.29 8.31
CA HIS A 333 -0.18 -0.78 7.26
C HIS A 333 1.28 -0.63 7.66
N LEU A 334 2.02 -1.75 7.69
CA LEU A 334 3.46 -1.78 7.96
C LEU A 334 4.19 -2.36 6.75
N SER A 335 5.22 -1.65 6.27
CA SER A 335 6.07 -2.12 5.17
C SER A 335 7.55 -1.83 5.40
N GLY A 336 8.41 -2.42 4.57
CA GLY A 336 9.86 -2.34 4.77
C GLY A 336 10.30 -3.22 5.93
N GLU A 337 11.01 -2.68 6.90
CA GLU A 337 11.45 -3.36 8.14
C GLU A 337 10.75 -2.77 9.37
N ALA A 338 9.56 -2.20 9.19
CA ALA A 338 8.84 -1.52 10.26
C ALA A 338 8.33 -2.51 11.33
N ASP A 339 8.39 -2.09 12.59
CA ASP A 339 7.88 -2.82 13.74
C ASP A 339 6.61 -2.16 14.29
N GLY A 340 5.54 -2.93 14.43
CA GLY A 340 4.26 -2.47 15.01
C GLY A 340 3.83 -3.30 16.20
N THR A 341 3.32 -2.63 17.23
CA THR A 341 2.74 -3.30 18.41
C THR A 341 1.38 -2.69 18.69
N LEU A 342 0.35 -3.54 18.69
CA LEU A 342 -1.02 -3.17 19.03
C LEU A 342 -1.47 -3.99 20.23
N THR A 343 -1.93 -3.31 21.28
CA THR A 343 -2.40 -3.93 22.53
C THR A 343 -3.73 -3.32 22.92
N ASP A 344 -4.70 -4.15 23.30
CA ASP A 344 -6.05 -3.73 23.74
C ASP A 344 -6.76 -2.78 22.75
N SER A 345 -6.39 -2.82 21.48
CA SER A 345 -6.80 -1.83 20.48
C SER A 345 -7.91 -2.36 19.57
N ARG A 346 -8.68 -1.44 18.99
CA ARG A 346 -9.86 -1.76 18.16
C ARG A 346 -9.76 -1.15 16.78
N VAL A 347 -9.99 -1.98 15.78
CA VAL A 347 -10.18 -1.59 14.37
C VAL A 347 -11.64 -1.86 14.00
N ARG A 348 -12.34 -0.85 13.50
CA ARG A 348 -13.74 -0.96 13.09
C ARG A 348 -14.00 -0.25 11.79
N GLY A 349 -14.50 -0.95 10.78
CA GLY A 349 -14.74 -0.33 9.48
C GLY A 349 -13.42 -0.14 8.73
N GLY A 350 -13.38 -0.58 7.47
CA GLY A 350 -12.22 -0.36 6.62
C GLY A 350 -12.45 -0.90 5.22
N ALA A 351 -12.01 -0.16 4.21
CA ALA A 351 -12.23 -0.57 2.81
C ALA A 351 -11.32 -1.72 2.37
N GLU A 352 -10.23 -1.99 3.09
CA GLU A 352 -9.25 -3.04 2.79
C GLU A 352 -9.03 -3.96 4.00
N HIS A 353 -7.85 -3.91 4.60
CA HIS A 353 -7.42 -4.76 5.70
C HIS A 353 -7.57 -4.07 7.05
N GLY A 354 -7.77 -4.87 8.11
CA GLY A 354 -7.60 -4.35 9.47
C GLY A 354 -6.13 -4.08 9.78
N VAL A 355 -5.29 -5.10 9.58
CA VAL A 355 -3.84 -5.00 9.65
C VAL A 355 -3.22 -5.60 8.41
N HIS A 356 -2.31 -4.89 7.75
CA HIS A 356 -1.55 -5.36 6.61
C HIS A 356 -0.05 -5.21 6.84
N LEU A 357 0.68 -6.30 6.65
CA LEU A 357 2.14 -6.37 6.71
C LEU A 357 2.72 -6.73 5.34
N ALA A 358 3.71 -5.97 4.89
CA ALA A 358 4.45 -6.20 3.65
C ALA A 358 5.96 -6.02 3.85
N GLY A 359 6.77 -6.35 2.84
CA GLY A 359 8.22 -6.34 2.96
C GLY A 359 8.72 -7.37 3.98
N ARG A 360 9.48 -6.90 4.97
CA ARG A 360 9.99 -7.64 6.14
C ARG A 360 9.42 -7.11 7.46
N ALA A 361 8.28 -6.42 7.40
CA ALA A 361 7.67 -5.81 8.57
C ALA A 361 7.28 -6.85 9.61
N ARG A 362 7.22 -6.43 10.87
CA ARG A 362 6.81 -7.28 11.99
C ARG A 362 5.69 -6.62 12.76
N ALA A 363 4.69 -7.40 13.14
CA ALA A 363 3.66 -6.93 14.06
C ALA A 363 3.37 -7.90 15.20
N ALA A 364 3.14 -7.34 16.39
CA ALA A 364 2.57 -8.06 17.52
C ALA A 364 1.20 -7.46 17.87
N LEU A 365 0.15 -8.27 17.79
CA LEU A 365 -1.21 -7.94 18.17
C LEU A 365 -1.58 -8.75 19.41
N THR A 366 -1.98 -8.08 20.48
CA THR A 366 -2.41 -8.70 21.74
C THR A 366 -3.75 -8.13 22.18
N ASP A 367 -4.72 -9.01 22.43
CA ASP A 367 -6.05 -8.66 22.95
C ASP A 367 -6.79 -7.58 22.11
N CYS A 368 -6.52 -7.56 20.80
CA CYS A 368 -7.10 -6.60 19.87
C CYS A 368 -8.41 -7.09 19.26
N ALA A 369 -9.28 -6.16 18.84
CA ALA A 369 -10.50 -6.47 18.09
C ALA A 369 -10.46 -5.86 16.69
N VAL A 370 -10.66 -6.65 15.66
CA VAL A 370 -10.77 -6.21 14.26
C VAL A 370 -12.14 -6.59 13.74
N SER A 371 -12.89 -5.62 13.20
CA SER A 371 -14.26 -5.85 12.76
C SER A 371 -14.68 -5.01 11.56
N GLY A 372 -15.47 -5.59 10.66
CA GLY A 372 -16.13 -4.86 9.58
C GLY A 372 -15.17 -4.31 8.53
N VAL A 373 -14.20 -5.11 8.11
CA VAL A 373 -13.23 -4.76 7.06
C VAL A 373 -13.55 -5.54 5.79
N THR A 374 -13.33 -4.96 4.60
CA THR A 374 -13.75 -5.61 3.35
C THR A 374 -12.89 -6.82 2.97
N MET A 375 -11.56 -6.77 3.20
CA MET A 375 -10.63 -7.80 2.73
C MET A 375 -10.23 -8.77 3.85
N ALA A 376 -9.11 -8.53 4.52
CA ALA A 376 -8.64 -9.40 5.59
C ALA A 376 -8.59 -8.69 6.93
N GLY A 377 -8.98 -9.39 8.01
CA GLY A 377 -8.76 -8.88 9.36
C GLY A 377 -7.28 -8.63 9.63
N VAL A 378 -6.44 -9.64 9.36
CA VAL A 378 -4.98 -9.54 9.37
C VAL A 378 -4.42 -10.16 8.09
N ALA A 379 -3.62 -9.43 7.35
CA ALA A 379 -2.91 -9.88 6.15
C ALA A 379 -1.40 -9.78 6.34
N VAL A 380 -0.71 -10.91 6.14
CA VAL A 380 0.75 -11.02 6.21
C VAL A 380 1.27 -11.43 4.85
N THR A 381 1.95 -10.55 4.13
CA THR A 381 2.42 -10.80 2.76
C THR A 381 3.94 -10.69 2.65
N GLU A 382 4.50 -11.19 1.54
CA GLU A 382 5.92 -11.11 1.23
C GLU A 382 6.81 -11.80 2.28
N GLN A 383 7.75 -11.12 2.92
CA GLN A 383 8.68 -11.66 3.93
C GLN A 383 8.36 -11.15 5.35
N SER A 384 7.12 -10.73 5.59
CA SER A 384 6.66 -10.17 6.86
C SER A 384 6.20 -11.24 7.85
N ALA A 385 6.15 -10.91 9.13
CA ALA A 385 5.75 -11.85 10.18
C ALA A 385 4.81 -11.19 11.21
N ALA A 386 3.76 -11.91 11.59
CA ALA A 386 2.83 -11.49 12.63
C ALA A 386 2.82 -12.44 13.82
N THR A 387 2.69 -11.88 15.03
CA THR A 387 2.27 -12.60 16.24
C THR A 387 0.91 -12.06 16.65
N VAL A 388 -0.15 -12.89 16.56
CA VAL A 388 -1.52 -12.51 16.89
C VAL A 388 -1.99 -13.35 18.07
N THR A 389 -2.22 -12.73 19.22
CA THR A 389 -2.58 -13.44 20.47
C THR A 389 -3.83 -12.85 21.10
N GLY A 390 -4.79 -13.69 21.50
CA GLY A 390 -5.99 -13.25 22.22
C GLY A 390 -6.92 -12.34 21.41
N CYS A 391 -6.76 -12.27 20.08
CA CYS A 391 -7.45 -11.29 19.25
C CYS A 391 -8.83 -11.79 18.81
N ARG A 392 -9.77 -10.85 18.62
CA ARG A 392 -11.11 -11.11 18.06
C ARG A 392 -11.23 -10.49 16.68
N ILE A 393 -11.41 -11.31 15.66
CA ILE A 393 -11.53 -10.89 14.26
C ILE A 393 -12.92 -11.29 13.76
N SER A 394 -13.66 -10.35 13.18
CA SER A 394 -15.04 -10.60 12.75
C SER A 394 -15.46 -9.79 11.54
N ALA A 395 -16.45 -10.27 10.78
CA ALA A 395 -17.03 -9.54 9.65
C ALA A 395 -15.96 -9.03 8.66
N ALA A 396 -15.15 -9.97 8.17
CA ALA A 396 -14.14 -9.76 7.14
C ALA A 396 -14.36 -10.77 6.00
N ASP A 397 -13.85 -10.50 4.79
CA ASP A 397 -13.87 -11.54 3.76
C ASP A 397 -13.03 -12.76 4.20
N THR A 398 -11.80 -12.50 4.63
CA THR A 398 -10.92 -13.50 5.25
C THR A 398 -10.50 -13.05 6.65
N GLY A 399 -10.51 -13.95 7.64
CA GLY A 399 -10.16 -13.58 9.01
C GLY A 399 -8.67 -13.22 9.14
N VAL A 400 -7.80 -14.22 8.98
CA VAL A 400 -6.34 -14.04 8.91
C VAL A 400 -5.81 -14.70 7.66
N THR A 401 -5.02 -13.99 6.87
CA THR A 401 -4.28 -14.55 5.73
C THR A 401 -2.77 -14.41 5.93
N VAL A 402 -2.04 -15.51 5.73
CA VAL A 402 -0.58 -15.56 5.80
C VAL A 402 -0.02 -16.08 4.49
N SER A 403 0.52 -15.18 3.69
CA SER A 403 1.18 -15.44 2.40
C SER A 403 2.67 -15.08 2.50
N SER A 404 3.31 -15.52 3.59
CA SER A 404 4.72 -15.25 3.87
C SER A 404 5.48 -16.49 4.39
N PRO A 405 6.74 -16.72 3.96
CA PRO A 405 7.55 -17.81 4.47
C PRO A 405 8.29 -17.46 5.77
N ALA A 406 8.21 -16.22 6.26
CA ALA A 406 8.96 -15.75 7.43
C ALA A 406 8.47 -16.35 8.77
N GLY A 407 7.33 -17.03 8.76
CA GLY A 407 6.73 -17.67 9.94
C GLY A 407 5.87 -16.70 10.74
N SER A 408 4.56 -16.93 10.75
CA SER A 408 3.61 -16.19 11.61
C SER A 408 2.99 -17.08 12.67
N ARG A 409 2.73 -16.53 13.86
CA ARG A 409 2.09 -17.23 14.96
C ARG A 409 0.73 -16.62 15.27
N ILE A 410 -0.32 -17.44 15.25
CA ILE A 410 -1.68 -17.04 15.59
C ILE A 410 -2.12 -17.94 16.75
N ALA A 411 -2.35 -17.35 17.92
CA ALA A 411 -2.63 -18.07 19.15
C ALA A 411 -3.85 -17.53 19.88
N HIS A 412 -4.66 -18.44 20.45
CA HIS A 412 -5.78 -18.14 21.33
C HIS A 412 -6.73 -17.05 20.79
N SER A 413 -6.85 -16.97 19.46
CA SER A 413 -7.60 -15.93 18.79
C SER A 413 -8.93 -16.48 18.27
N THR A 414 -9.94 -15.62 18.25
CA THR A 414 -11.30 -15.96 17.82
C THR A 414 -11.61 -15.27 16.50
N VAL A 415 -11.92 -16.04 15.47
CA VAL A 415 -12.29 -15.56 14.13
C VAL A 415 -13.74 -15.95 13.85
N THR A 416 -14.59 -14.98 13.51
CA THR A 416 -16.03 -15.22 13.35
C THR A 416 -16.61 -14.54 12.11
N ALA A 417 -17.67 -15.12 11.54
CA ALA A 417 -18.47 -14.49 10.48
C ALA A 417 -17.63 -13.98 9.30
N THR A 418 -16.85 -14.88 8.69
CA THR A 418 -16.01 -14.57 7.52
C THR A 418 -16.69 -15.02 6.22
N VAL A 419 -16.59 -14.22 5.15
CA VAL A 419 -17.23 -14.54 3.86
C VAL A 419 -16.57 -15.76 3.20
N ARG A 420 -15.24 -15.83 3.21
CA ARG A 420 -14.46 -16.94 2.67
C ARG A 420 -13.87 -17.80 3.78
N SER A 421 -12.67 -17.47 4.24
CA SER A 421 -11.86 -18.33 5.09
C SER A 421 -11.70 -17.72 6.48
N GLY A 422 -11.77 -18.54 7.52
CA GLY A 422 -11.41 -18.09 8.86
C GLY A 422 -9.91 -17.81 8.96
N LEU A 423 -9.10 -18.85 8.78
CA LEU A 423 -7.64 -18.79 8.71
C LEU A 423 -7.18 -19.33 7.37
N GLU A 424 -6.39 -18.56 6.63
CA GLU A 424 -5.89 -18.92 5.30
C GLU A 424 -4.36 -18.81 5.26
N ILE A 425 -3.68 -19.91 5.00
CA ILE A 425 -2.22 -19.96 4.85
C ILE A 425 -1.91 -20.20 3.37
N GLY A 426 -1.34 -19.19 2.72
CA GLY A 426 -1.09 -19.18 1.28
C GLY A 426 0.07 -20.09 0.83
N PRO A 427 0.33 -20.16 -0.48
CA PRO A 427 1.29 -21.08 -1.06
C PRO A 427 2.70 -20.92 -0.50
N GLY A 428 3.30 -22.02 -0.04
CA GLY A 428 4.66 -22.04 0.54
C GLY A 428 4.83 -21.22 1.82
N ALA A 429 3.75 -20.70 2.40
CA ALA A 429 3.81 -19.91 3.63
C ALA A 429 4.00 -20.78 4.87
N LYS A 430 4.50 -20.17 5.95
CA LYS A 430 4.77 -20.84 7.23
C LYS A 430 3.96 -20.24 8.35
N ALA A 431 3.25 -21.07 9.11
CA ALA A 431 2.46 -20.60 10.23
C ALA A 431 2.33 -21.60 11.38
N GLU A 432 2.22 -21.07 12.60
CA GLU A 432 1.89 -21.81 13.81
C GLU A 432 0.52 -21.33 14.32
N LEU A 433 -0.45 -22.25 14.39
CA LEU A 433 -1.81 -21.99 14.84
C LEU A 433 -2.04 -22.70 16.18
N VAL A 434 -2.28 -21.95 17.27
CA VAL A 434 -2.39 -22.52 18.62
C VAL A 434 -3.72 -22.14 19.27
N GLY A 435 -4.58 -23.11 19.55
CA GLY A 435 -5.79 -22.92 20.36
C GLY A 435 -6.75 -21.86 19.80
N ASN A 436 -6.82 -21.72 18.48
CA ASN A 436 -7.68 -20.73 17.83
C ASN A 436 -9.13 -21.25 17.71
N ARG A 437 -10.09 -20.33 17.79
CA ARG A 437 -11.51 -20.62 17.56
C ARG A 437 -11.95 -19.95 16.27
N VAL A 438 -12.47 -20.73 15.32
CA VAL A 438 -13.04 -20.23 14.08
C VAL A 438 -14.52 -20.62 14.05
N SER A 439 -15.42 -19.69 13.78
CA SER A 439 -16.84 -20.01 13.66
C SER A 439 -17.56 -19.26 12.54
N GLY A 440 -18.43 -19.93 11.79
CA GLY A 440 -19.26 -19.28 10.76
C GLY A 440 -18.46 -18.79 9.55
N ALA A 441 -17.49 -19.59 9.07
CA ALA A 441 -16.74 -19.30 7.85
C ALA A 441 -17.52 -19.79 6.61
N GLY A 442 -17.58 -18.98 5.55
CA GLY A 442 -18.37 -19.30 4.35
C GLY A 442 -17.79 -20.40 3.45
N ALA A 443 -16.46 -20.45 3.26
CA ALA A 443 -15.78 -21.39 2.37
C ALA A 443 -14.93 -22.43 3.11
N ALA A 444 -14.10 -22.01 4.07
CA ALA A 444 -13.30 -22.92 4.88
C ALA A 444 -13.05 -22.34 6.28
N GLY A 445 -13.11 -23.18 7.32
CA GLY A 445 -12.66 -22.75 8.64
C GLY A 445 -11.17 -22.45 8.65
N ILE A 446 -10.37 -23.44 8.26
CA ILE A 446 -8.92 -23.33 8.06
C ILE A 446 -8.58 -23.81 6.65
N LEU A 447 -7.91 -22.98 5.86
CA LEU A 447 -7.40 -23.29 4.52
C LEU A 447 -5.87 -23.27 4.53
N LEU A 448 -5.26 -24.39 4.16
CA LEU A 448 -3.83 -24.56 4.01
C LEU A 448 -3.54 -24.78 2.52
N ASP A 449 -2.98 -23.78 1.86
CA ASP A 449 -2.73 -23.78 0.42
C ASP A 449 -1.45 -24.56 0.07
N THR A 450 -1.16 -24.62 -1.23
CA THR A 450 -0.16 -25.44 -1.90
C THR A 450 1.21 -25.36 -1.23
N GLY A 451 1.70 -26.51 -0.76
CA GLY A 451 3.03 -26.61 -0.13
C GLY A 451 3.23 -25.75 1.11
N SER A 452 2.16 -25.31 1.78
CA SER A 452 2.25 -24.59 3.05
C SER A 452 2.80 -25.49 4.17
N GLU A 453 3.63 -24.91 5.04
CA GLU A 453 4.21 -25.58 6.20
C GLU A 453 3.52 -25.06 7.47
N VAL A 454 2.59 -25.85 8.01
CA VAL A 454 1.72 -25.38 9.10
C VAL A 454 1.67 -26.37 10.24
N THR A 455 1.81 -25.85 11.46
CA THR A 455 1.51 -26.57 12.69
C THR A 455 0.21 -26.04 13.30
N VAL A 456 -0.66 -26.95 13.71
CA VAL A 456 -1.90 -26.64 14.41
C VAL A 456 -1.95 -27.40 15.72
N GLU A 457 -2.06 -26.69 16.83
CA GLU A 457 -2.12 -27.25 18.18
C GLU A 457 -3.39 -26.78 18.89
N GLY A 458 -4.37 -27.67 19.04
CA GLY A 458 -5.66 -27.40 19.64
C GLY A 458 -6.54 -26.46 18.80
N GLY A 459 -7.67 -26.06 19.39
CA GLY A 459 -8.61 -25.10 18.79
C GLY A 459 -9.90 -25.75 18.32
N THR A 460 -10.84 -24.90 17.89
CA THR A 460 -12.15 -25.33 17.39
C THR A 460 -12.49 -24.65 16.06
N VAL A 461 -13.12 -25.40 15.16
CA VAL A 461 -13.77 -24.90 13.95
C VAL A 461 -15.24 -25.28 14.03
N GLU A 462 -16.13 -24.29 14.06
CA GLU A 462 -17.55 -24.47 14.33
C GLU A 462 -18.40 -23.88 13.19
N ASP A 463 -19.47 -24.58 12.82
CA ASP A 463 -20.54 -24.06 11.94
C ASP A 463 -20.04 -23.40 10.65
N SER A 464 -19.03 -23.99 10.00
CA SER A 464 -18.51 -23.51 8.71
C SER A 464 -19.46 -23.94 7.59
N ALA A 465 -19.90 -23.01 6.73
CA ALA A 465 -20.77 -23.36 5.60
C ALA A 465 -20.06 -24.23 4.55
N GLY A 466 -18.74 -24.09 4.44
CA GLY A 466 -17.89 -24.97 3.62
C GLY A 466 -17.23 -26.08 4.45
N SER A 467 -15.95 -26.35 4.15
CA SER A 467 -15.21 -27.41 4.85
C SER A 467 -14.59 -26.90 6.16
N GLY A 468 -14.44 -27.77 7.15
CA GLY A 468 -13.80 -27.39 8.42
C GLY A 468 -12.31 -27.08 8.25
N LEU A 469 -11.56 -28.05 7.74
CA LEU A 469 -10.13 -27.93 7.40
C LEU A 469 -9.91 -28.34 5.95
N VAL A 470 -9.15 -27.54 5.20
CA VAL A 470 -8.76 -27.81 3.81
C VAL A 470 -7.25 -27.88 3.73
N VAL A 471 -6.71 -28.99 3.24
CA VAL A 471 -5.28 -29.21 2.99
C VAL A 471 -5.07 -29.35 1.49
N TRP A 472 -4.45 -28.34 0.87
CA TRP A 472 -4.28 -28.28 -0.57
C TRP A 472 -3.04 -29.02 -1.07
N THR A 473 -2.84 -29.04 -2.39
CA THR A 473 -1.87 -29.88 -3.08
C THR A 473 -0.46 -29.74 -2.50
N GLY A 474 0.17 -30.86 -2.16
CA GLY A 474 1.54 -30.88 -1.62
C GLY A 474 1.72 -30.29 -0.20
N ALA A 475 0.67 -29.75 0.43
CA ALA A 475 0.73 -29.33 1.83
C ALA A 475 0.79 -30.54 2.77
N ARG A 476 1.59 -30.43 3.84
CA ARG A 476 1.83 -31.52 4.80
C ARG A 476 1.83 -30.99 6.24
N PRO A 477 0.68 -30.52 6.76
CA PRO A 477 0.60 -29.97 8.10
C PRO A 477 0.81 -31.02 9.20
N VAL A 478 1.17 -30.54 10.38
CA VAL A 478 1.10 -31.31 11.64
C VAL A 478 -0.03 -30.71 12.47
N VAL A 479 -1.10 -31.48 12.68
CA VAL A 479 -2.31 -31.05 13.39
C VAL A 479 -2.50 -31.93 14.62
N GLY A 480 -2.64 -31.31 15.79
CA GLY A 480 -2.90 -32.01 17.05
C GLY A 480 -4.08 -31.40 17.78
N GLY A 481 -5.02 -32.21 18.26
CA GLY A 481 -6.07 -31.75 19.19
C GLY A 481 -7.11 -30.79 18.60
N LEU A 482 -7.26 -30.74 17.27
CA LEU A 482 -8.25 -29.87 16.61
C LEU A 482 -9.65 -30.50 16.67
N ARG A 483 -10.64 -29.73 17.09
CA ARG A 483 -12.06 -30.13 17.02
C ARG A 483 -12.78 -29.38 15.90
N ILE A 484 -13.41 -30.11 14.99
CA ILE A 484 -14.21 -29.57 13.90
C ILE A 484 -15.66 -30.01 14.12
N GLU A 485 -16.59 -29.06 14.14
CA GLU A 485 -17.98 -29.30 14.45
C GLU A 485 -18.92 -28.56 13.49
N GLY A 486 -19.90 -29.26 12.91
CA GLY A 486 -20.95 -28.62 12.11
C GLY A 486 -20.49 -28.10 10.73
N ALA A 487 -19.56 -28.80 10.06
CA ALA A 487 -19.13 -28.41 8.72
C ALA A 487 -20.22 -28.69 7.67
N GLY A 488 -20.58 -27.69 6.87
CA GLY A 488 -21.58 -27.75 5.80
C GLY A 488 -21.11 -28.48 4.54
N LYS A 489 -19.80 -28.67 4.39
CA LYS A 489 -19.19 -29.62 3.45
C LYS A 489 -18.43 -30.71 4.23
N ASN A 490 -17.18 -30.97 3.86
CA ASN A 490 -16.36 -32.01 4.47
C ASN A 490 -15.87 -31.54 5.83
N GLY A 491 -15.69 -32.46 6.79
CA GLY A 491 -14.99 -32.12 8.02
C GLY A 491 -13.55 -31.70 7.72
N ILE A 492 -12.81 -32.57 7.05
CA ILE A 492 -11.46 -32.33 6.54
C ILE A 492 -11.38 -32.75 5.07
N TYR A 493 -10.83 -31.88 4.23
CA TYR A 493 -10.59 -32.15 2.82
C TYR A 493 -9.08 -32.17 2.53
N PHE A 494 -8.61 -33.23 1.87
CA PHE A 494 -7.25 -33.37 1.37
C PHE A 494 -7.27 -33.35 -0.16
N ALA A 495 -6.56 -32.40 -0.75
CA ALA A 495 -6.38 -32.30 -2.20
C ALA A 495 -5.34 -33.31 -2.72
N GLN A 496 -5.11 -33.30 -4.04
CA GLN A 496 -4.19 -34.21 -4.70
C GLN A 496 -2.78 -34.16 -4.09
N ASP A 497 -2.14 -35.31 -3.90
CA ASP A 497 -0.75 -35.41 -3.40
C ASP A 497 -0.49 -34.69 -2.06
N SER A 498 -1.54 -34.42 -1.30
CA SER A 498 -1.46 -33.80 0.03
C SER A 498 -1.34 -34.85 1.13
N GLY A 499 -0.93 -34.43 2.33
CA GLY A 499 -0.80 -35.36 3.45
C GLY A 499 -0.63 -34.62 4.76
N GLY A 500 0.16 -35.18 5.66
CA GLY A 500 0.40 -34.62 6.99
C GLY A 500 0.09 -35.61 8.10
N LEU A 501 0.29 -35.17 9.33
CA LEU A 501 0.05 -35.95 10.54
C LEU A 501 -1.05 -35.28 11.37
N LEU A 502 -2.15 -35.99 11.58
CA LEU A 502 -3.28 -35.56 12.39
C LEU A 502 -3.33 -36.43 13.65
N THR A 503 -3.32 -35.82 14.83
CA THR A 503 -3.29 -36.54 16.11
C THR A 503 -4.38 -36.05 17.05
N SER A 504 -5.17 -36.98 17.62
CA SER A 504 -6.20 -36.63 18.62
C SER A 504 -7.19 -35.56 18.14
N CYS A 505 -7.56 -35.58 16.85
CA CYS A 505 -8.52 -34.66 16.26
C CYS A 505 -9.93 -35.25 16.27
N ASP A 506 -10.93 -34.41 16.50
CA ASP A 506 -12.35 -34.79 16.51
C ASP A 506 -13.07 -34.11 15.34
N VAL A 507 -13.83 -34.87 14.55
CA VAL A 507 -14.74 -34.36 13.52
C VAL A 507 -16.16 -34.75 13.88
N VAL A 508 -17.04 -33.75 14.04
CA VAL A 508 -18.37 -33.92 14.60
C VAL A 508 -19.41 -33.30 13.67
N ARG A 509 -20.47 -34.04 13.32
CA ARG A 509 -21.63 -33.53 12.55
C ARG A 509 -21.27 -32.82 11.22
N SER A 510 -20.53 -33.47 10.32
CA SER A 510 -20.32 -32.95 8.95
C SER A 510 -21.42 -33.39 7.99
N ALA A 511 -21.79 -32.51 7.04
CA ALA A 511 -22.84 -32.78 6.05
C ALA A 511 -22.37 -33.62 4.85
N PHE A 512 -21.08 -33.54 4.52
CA PHE A 512 -20.39 -34.43 3.57
C PHE A 512 -19.44 -35.35 4.35
N PRO A 513 -18.68 -36.26 3.70
CA PRO A 513 -17.76 -37.13 4.40
C PRO A 513 -16.87 -36.38 5.40
N ALA A 514 -16.73 -36.94 6.59
CA ALA A 514 -15.92 -36.36 7.66
C ALA A 514 -14.48 -36.17 7.19
N LEU A 515 -13.96 -37.12 6.40
CA LEU A 515 -12.67 -37.05 5.74
C LEU A 515 -12.87 -37.28 4.24
N HIS A 516 -12.47 -36.33 3.40
CA HIS A 516 -12.45 -36.47 1.95
C HIS A 516 -11.01 -36.46 1.41
N LEU A 517 -10.66 -37.45 0.59
CA LEU A 517 -9.30 -37.67 0.07
C LEU A 517 -9.26 -37.71 -1.46
N ALA A 518 -8.62 -36.74 -2.10
CA ALA A 518 -8.38 -36.77 -3.54
C ALA A 518 -7.25 -37.76 -3.92
N ALA A 519 -7.06 -38.00 -5.22
CA ALA A 519 -6.04 -38.93 -5.73
C ALA A 519 -4.62 -38.62 -5.18
N GLY A 520 -3.90 -39.66 -4.76
CA GLY A 520 -2.55 -39.52 -4.20
C GLY A 520 -2.47 -38.90 -2.79
N ALA A 521 -3.59 -38.50 -2.19
CA ALA A 521 -3.61 -38.01 -0.82
C ALA A 521 -3.25 -39.14 0.16
N GLY A 522 -2.27 -38.89 1.04
CA GLY A 522 -1.75 -39.88 1.99
C GLY A 522 -1.57 -39.34 3.41
N PRO A 523 -2.64 -38.87 4.09
CA PRO A 523 -2.53 -38.40 5.46
C PRO A 523 -2.36 -39.57 6.45
N ARG A 524 -1.66 -39.30 7.56
CA ARG A 524 -1.58 -40.19 8.72
C ARG A 524 -2.45 -39.65 9.84
N LEU A 525 -3.41 -40.44 10.31
CA LEU A 525 -4.31 -40.09 11.39
C LEU A 525 -4.06 -41.02 12.58
N ARG A 526 -3.87 -40.43 13.77
CA ARG A 526 -3.61 -41.17 15.00
C ARG A 526 -4.53 -40.72 16.13
N ARG A 527 -5.27 -41.66 16.74
CA ARG A 527 -6.22 -41.38 17.84
C ARG A 527 -7.30 -40.35 17.47
N CYS A 528 -7.71 -40.27 16.21
CA CYS A 528 -8.75 -39.34 15.74
C CYS A 528 -10.15 -39.97 15.86
N ARG A 529 -11.18 -39.14 16.04
CA ARG A 529 -12.58 -39.58 16.20
C ARG A 529 -13.50 -38.90 15.19
N VAL A 530 -14.41 -39.67 14.60
CA VAL A 530 -15.52 -39.18 13.76
C VAL A 530 -16.84 -39.51 14.45
N LEU A 531 -17.67 -38.50 14.68
CA LEU A 531 -18.88 -38.60 15.49
C LEU A 531 -20.07 -37.95 14.76
N ASP A 532 -21.18 -38.69 14.65
CA ASP A 532 -22.45 -38.17 14.10
C ASP A 532 -22.34 -37.53 12.70
N CYS A 533 -21.41 -38.02 11.87
CA CYS A 533 -21.24 -37.58 10.48
C CYS A 533 -22.01 -38.48 9.52
N ALA A 534 -22.48 -37.91 8.40
CA ALA A 534 -23.23 -38.67 7.39
C ALA A 534 -22.43 -39.83 6.77
N GLU A 535 -21.13 -39.59 6.53
CA GLU A 535 -20.16 -40.58 6.05
C GLU A 535 -18.82 -40.30 6.73
N ALA A 536 -18.09 -41.35 7.12
CA ALA A 536 -16.81 -41.18 7.81
C ALA A 536 -15.64 -40.89 6.84
N LEU A 537 -15.62 -41.53 5.67
CA LEU A 537 -14.53 -41.46 4.72
C LEU A 537 -15.08 -41.48 3.29
N GLY A 538 -14.74 -40.46 2.50
CA GLY A 538 -14.93 -40.44 1.05
C GLY A 538 -13.60 -40.20 0.34
N GLY A 539 -13.42 -40.71 -0.87
CA GLY A 539 -12.19 -40.44 -1.60
C GLY A 539 -12.15 -40.99 -3.01
N GLU A 540 -11.16 -40.53 -3.77
CA GLU A 540 -10.86 -40.93 -5.13
C GLU A 540 -9.92 -42.15 -5.16
N GLU A 541 -9.89 -42.84 -6.30
CA GLU A 541 -9.00 -43.99 -6.51
C GLU A 541 -7.52 -43.54 -6.44
N GLY A 542 -6.70 -44.27 -5.67
CA GLY A 542 -5.29 -43.93 -5.45
C GLY A 542 -4.98 -43.10 -4.20
N ALA A 543 -5.97 -42.74 -3.38
CA ALA A 543 -5.73 -42.23 -2.02
C ALA A 543 -5.19 -43.35 -1.10
N ALA A 544 -4.21 -43.03 -0.25
CA ALA A 544 -3.53 -43.99 0.64
C ALA A 544 -3.42 -43.48 2.10
N PRO A 545 -4.55 -43.28 2.81
CA PRO A 545 -4.53 -42.85 4.20
C PRO A 545 -4.06 -43.96 5.15
N VAL A 546 -3.43 -43.57 6.27
CA VAL A 546 -3.04 -44.49 7.35
C VAL A 546 -3.79 -44.11 8.63
N PHE A 547 -4.45 -45.08 9.26
CA PHE A 547 -5.19 -44.91 10.51
C PHE A 547 -4.54 -45.71 11.64
N GLU A 548 -4.20 -45.05 12.73
CA GLU A 548 -3.64 -45.64 13.95
C GLU A 548 -4.56 -45.31 15.13
N GLU A 549 -5.13 -46.32 15.78
CA GLU A 549 -6.00 -46.13 16.97
C GLU A 549 -7.16 -45.13 16.73
N CYS A 550 -7.69 -45.03 15.50
CA CYS A 550 -8.77 -44.11 15.15
C CYS A 550 -10.16 -44.76 15.30
N ASP A 551 -11.14 -43.96 15.72
CA ASP A 551 -12.55 -44.34 15.81
C ASP A 551 -13.35 -43.62 14.72
N LEU A 552 -13.81 -44.36 13.72
CA LEU A 552 -14.52 -43.81 12.55
C LEU A 552 -16.03 -44.15 12.57
N GLY A 553 -16.58 -44.58 13.71
CA GLY A 553 -17.97 -45.06 13.81
C GLY A 553 -18.14 -46.53 13.36
N ASP A 554 -19.31 -46.88 12.81
CA ASP A 554 -19.80 -48.26 12.55
C ASP A 554 -19.01 -49.11 11.50
N ARG A 555 -17.75 -48.76 11.20
CA ARG A 555 -16.82 -49.64 10.50
C ARG A 555 -15.52 -49.77 11.30
N PRO A 556 -15.06 -51.01 11.61
CA PRO A 556 -13.73 -51.19 12.17
C PRO A 556 -12.69 -50.72 11.14
N ALA A 557 -11.69 -49.98 11.61
CA ALA A 557 -10.54 -49.60 10.81
C ALA A 557 -9.90 -50.86 10.17
N PRO A 558 -9.47 -50.81 8.89
CA PRO A 558 -8.68 -51.89 8.33
C PRO A 558 -7.41 -52.09 9.17
N PRO A 559 -6.95 -53.35 9.36
CA PRO A 559 -5.87 -53.64 10.29
C PRO A 559 -4.59 -52.90 9.87
N ALA A 560 -3.93 -52.31 10.86
CA ALA A 560 -2.62 -51.69 10.71
C ALA A 560 -1.66 -52.66 10.02
N ALA A 561 -1.08 -52.25 8.88
CA ALA A 561 0.08 -52.93 8.34
C ALA A 561 1.21 -52.81 9.38
N ALA A 562 1.76 -53.97 9.77
CA ALA A 562 2.69 -54.10 10.88
C ALA A 562 3.89 -53.13 10.80
N PRO A 563 4.36 -52.60 11.93
CA PRO A 563 5.56 -51.78 11.96
C PRO A 563 6.78 -52.63 11.62
N ALA A 564 7.61 -52.18 10.68
CA ALA A 564 8.96 -52.69 10.55
C ALA A 564 9.74 -52.32 11.84
N PRO A 565 10.42 -53.27 12.50
CA PRO A 565 11.00 -53.04 13.81
C PRO A 565 12.21 -52.10 13.75
N PHE A 566 12.26 -51.16 14.69
CA PHE A 566 13.46 -50.40 15.02
C PHE A 566 14.57 -51.35 15.48
N GLY A 567 15.66 -51.42 14.70
CA GLY A 567 16.93 -52.00 15.09
C GLY A 567 18.05 -51.10 14.62
N LEU A 568 18.71 -50.40 15.54
CA LEU A 568 20.08 -49.94 15.31
C LEU A 568 21.00 -51.15 15.51
N PRO A 569 21.87 -51.45 14.54
CA PRO A 569 23.27 -51.65 14.89
C PRO A 569 24.19 -50.79 14.04
N ALA A 570 25.24 -50.34 14.70
CA ALA A 570 26.38 -49.65 14.13
C ALA A 570 27.19 -50.55 13.19
N GLY A 571 27.74 -49.92 12.14
CA GLY A 571 29.03 -50.30 11.54
C GLY A 571 29.00 -51.19 10.30
N ALA A 572 29.04 -50.57 9.12
CA ALA A 572 29.98 -50.81 7.99
C ALA A 572 29.33 -50.49 6.62
N PRO A 573 30.13 -50.15 5.58
CA PRO A 573 31.07 -49.05 5.43
C PRO A 573 30.46 -47.93 4.54
N ALA A 574 31.04 -46.73 4.62
CA ALA A 574 30.67 -45.62 3.75
C ALA A 574 30.97 -45.96 2.27
N LEU A 575 29.93 -46.00 1.45
CA LEU A 575 30.05 -45.85 0.00
C LEU A 575 30.33 -44.35 -0.29
N PRO A 576 31.27 -44.03 -1.20
CA PRO A 576 31.57 -42.65 -1.54
C PRO A 576 30.33 -41.97 -2.14
N PRO A 577 30.20 -40.65 -1.97
CA PRO A 577 29.08 -39.90 -2.51
C PRO A 577 29.07 -40.03 -4.03
N ALA A 578 28.06 -40.72 -4.58
CA ALA A 578 27.70 -40.53 -5.97
C ALA A 578 27.16 -39.11 -6.08
N ALA A 579 28.01 -38.21 -6.59
CA ALA A 579 27.61 -36.89 -7.00
C ALA A 579 26.37 -37.02 -7.90
N LEU A 580 25.22 -36.54 -7.43
CA LEU A 580 24.20 -36.08 -8.35
C LEU A 580 24.84 -34.93 -9.12
N ALA A 581 25.28 -35.25 -10.34
CA ALA A 581 25.57 -34.25 -11.34
C ALA A 581 24.35 -33.32 -11.44
N PRO A 582 24.57 -32.01 -11.58
CA PRO A 582 23.48 -31.09 -11.83
C PRO A 582 22.68 -31.62 -13.03
N ALA A 583 21.34 -31.61 -12.91
CA ALA A 583 20.51 -31.69 -14.10
C ALA A 583 21.03 -30.61 -15.04
N GLY A 584 21.57 -31.04 -16.20
CA GLY A 584 22.00 -30.10 -17.22
C GLY A 584 20.86 -29.16 -17.56
N PRO A 585 21.16 -27.97 -18.11
CA PRO A 585 20.12 -27.14 -18.68
C PRO A 585 19.25 -28.01 -19.61
N PRO A 586 17.93 -27.76 -19.67
CA PRO A 586 17.07 -28.46 -20.63
C PRO A 586 17.73 -28.38 -22.01
N PRO A 587 17.67 -29.45 -22.83
CA PRO A 587 18.29 -29.44 -24.15
C PRO A 587 17.89 -28.15 -24.85
N GLU A 588 18.88 -27.35 -25.24
CA GLU A 588 18.61 -26.11 -25.97
C GLU A 588 17.73 -26.50 -27.16
N PRO A 589 16.58 -25.82 -27.36
CA PRO A 589 15.80 -26.05 -28.56
C PRO A 589 16.73 -25.81 -29.75
N ALA A 590 16.68 -26.71 -30.74
CA ALA A 590 17.44 -26.57 -31.98
C ALA A 590 17.44 -25.11 -32.44
N GLU A 591 18.62 -24.56 -32.76
CA GLU A 591 18.74 -23.15 -33.16
C GLU A 591 17.80 -22.88 -34.33
N GLU A 592 16.69 -22.18 -34.06
CA GLU A 592 15.75 -21.77 -35.09
C GLU A 592 16.42 -20.69 -35.94
N HIS A 593 16.64 -20.99 -37.22
CA HIS A 593 17.25 -20.03 -38.13
C HIS A 593 16.21 -18.99 -38.57
N LEU A 594 16.68 -17.74 -38.74
CA LEU A 594 15.83 -16.60 -39.12
C LEU A 594 15.04 -16.88 -40.40
N ASP A 595 15.66 -17.52 -41.39
CA ASP A 595 15.04 -17.81 -42.68
C ASP A 595 13.89 -18.82 -42.55
N ASP A 596 13.99 -19.80 -41.65
CA ASP A 596 12.93 -20.78 -41.38
C ASP A 596 11.72 -20.11 -40.73
N LEU A 597 11.95 -19.18 -39.80
CA LEU A 597 10.88 -18.41 -39.15
C LEU A 597 10.20 -17.43 -40.10
N LEU A 598 10.94 -16.85 -41.04
CA LEU A 598 10.37 -16.02 -42.11
C LEU A 598 9.58 -16.86 -43.12
N ALA A 599 10.03 -18.08 -43.41
CA ALA A 599 9.26 -19.03 -44.21
C ALA A 599 7.96 -19.44 -43.49
N GLU A 600 8.02 -19.74 -42.19
CA GLU A 600 6.85 -20.01 -41.34
C GLU A 600 5.86 -18.84 -41.38
N LEU A 601 6.32 -17.59 -41.26
CA LEU A 601 5.49 -16.40 -41.42
C LEU A 601 4.79 -16.38 -42.79
N GLY A 602 5.51 -16.77 -43.84
CA GLY A 602 4.99 -16.88 -45.21
C GLY A 602 3.85 -17.87 -45.35
N THR A 603 3.88 -18.98 -44.59
CA THR A 603 2.84 -20.03 -44.62
C THR A 603 1.51 -19.62 -44.01
N LEU A 604 1.49 -18.61 -43.12
CA LEU A 604 0.24 -18.14 -42.51
C LEU A 604 -0.72 -17.66 -43.60
N VAL A 605 -1.97 -18.13 -43.59
CA VAL A 605 -2.96 -17.72 -44.58
C VAL A 605 -3.25 -16.22 -44.45
N GLY A 606 -3.34 -15.51 -45.58
CA GLY A 606 -3.60 -14.07 -45.64
C GLY A 606 -2.50 -13.21 -45.00
N LEU A 607 -2.89 -12.11 -44.35
CA LEU A 607 -2.01 -11.21 -43.58
C LEU A 607 -0.89 -10.51 -44.39
N ASP A 608 -1.10 -10.27 -45.68
CA ASP A 608 -0.07 -9.73 -46.59
C ASP A 608 0.61 -8.46 -46.06
N ARG A 609 -0.19 -7.53 -45.53
CA ARG A 609 0.32 -6.28 -44.93
C ARG A 609 1.16 -6.53 -43.68
N VAL A 610 0.67 -7.37 -42.76
CA VAL A 610 1.39 -7.73 -41.54
C VAL A 610 2.70 -8.45 -41.87
N LYS A 611 2.69 -9.37 -42.84
CA LYS A 611 3.90 -10.04 -43.33
C LYS A 611 4.92 -9.03 -43.85
N HIS A 612 4.47 -8.07 -44.66
CA HIS A 612 5.32 -7.01 -45.20
C HIS A 612 5.94 -6.13 -44.09
N ASP A 613 5.12 -5.73 -43.12
CA ASP A 613 5.54 -4.88 -42.01
C ASP A 613 6.55 -5.62 -41.10
N VAL A 614 6.30 -6.90 -40.77
CA VAL A 614 7.22 -7.74 -40.01
C VAL A 614 8.55 -7.93 -40.74
N HIS A 615 8.53 -8.19 -42.06
CA HIS A 615 9.76 -8.25 -42.87
C HIS A 615 10.55 -6.93 -42.83
N SER A 616 9.86 -5.79 -42.94
CA SER A 616 10.48 -4.46 -42.87
C SER A 616 11.12 -4.21 -41.50
N MET A 617 10.48 -4.68 -40.44
CA MET A 617 10.99 -4.58 -39.08
C MET A 617 12.20 -5.47 -38.84
N VAL A 618 12.17 -6.72 -39.34
CA VAL A 618 13.34 -7.62 -39.29
C VAL A 618 14.54 -6.97 -39.97
N LYS A 619 14.37 -6.38 -41.15
CA LYS A 619 15.46 -5.66 -41.85
C LYS A 619 16.01 -4.48 -41.05
N LEU A 620 15.13 -3.69 -40.41
CA LEU A 620 15.57 -2.60 -39.54
C LEU A 620 16.37 -3.12 -38.35
N MET A 621 15.91 -4.20 -37.73
CA MET A 621 16.55 -4.82 -36.57
C MET A 621 17.91 -5.46 -36.92
N GLN A 622 18.03 -6.05 -38.11
CA GLN A 622 19.32 -6.48 -38.67
C GLN A 622 20.28 -5.30 -38.83
N ALA A 623 19.81 -4.16 -39.35
CA ALA A 623 20.64 -2.96 -39.48
C ALA A 623 21.07 -2.38 -38.12
N VAL A 624 20.22 -2.44 -37.09
CA VAL A 624 20.56 -2.06 -35.72
C VAL A 624 21.65 -2.97 -35.16
N ARG A 625 21.49 -4.29 -35.32
CA ARG A 625 22.48 -5.28 -34.87
C ARG A 625 23.84 -5.07 -35.53
N LEU A 626 23.88 -4.89 -36.85
CA LEU A 626 25.12 -4.63 -37.60
C LEU A 626 25.85 -3.38 -37.08
N ARG A 627 25.11 -2.33 -36.67
CA ARG A 627 25.71 -1.15 -36.05
C ARG A 627 26.29 -1.45 -34.67
N GLN A 628 25.56 -2.20 -33.84
CA GLN A 628 26.02 -2.60 -32.50
C GLN A 628 27.27 -3.47 -32.56
N GLU A 629 27.30 -4.46 -33.46
CA GLU A 629 28.47 -5.33 -33.70
C GLU A 629 29.68 -4.53 -34.21
N ALA A 630 29.44 -3.46 -34.99
CA ALA A 630 30.48 -2.53 -35.43
C ALA A 630 30.88 -1.49 -34.34
N GLY A 631 30.33 -1.57 -33.12
CA GLY A 631 30.59 -0.61 -32.04
C GLY A 631 30.04 0.80 -32.30
N LEU A 632 29.16 0.96 -33.29
CA LEU A 632 28.51 2.23 -33.62
C LEU A 632 27.26 2.44 -32.75
N PRO A 633 26.95 3.69 -32.36
CA PRO A 633 25.71 3.97 -31.63
C PRO A 633 24.50 3.57 -32.49
N ALA A 634 23.69 2.67 -31.94
CA ALA A 634 22.40 2.31 -32.52
C ALA A 634 21.40 3.47 -32.35
N PRO A 635 20.56 3.75 -33.35
CA PRO A 635 19.47 4.69 -33.18
C PRO A 635 18.54 4.24 -32.04
N PRO A 636 18.04 5.16 -31.21
CA PRO A 636 17.14 4.83 -30.09
C PRO A 636 15.77 4.47 -30.64
N LEU A 637 15.58 3.20 -31.01
CA LEU A 637 14.34 2.68 -31.54
C LEU A 637 13.60 1.94 -30.43
N SER A 638 12.37 2.35 -30.15
CA SER A 638 11.48 1.52 -29.34
C SER A 638 11.13 0.24 -30.09
N ARG A 639 11.14 -0.87 -29.36
CA ARG A 639 10.79 -2.21 -29.87
C ARG A 639 9.34 -2.59 -29.57
N HIS A 640 8.61 -1.79 -28.80
CA HIS A 640 7.22 -2.06 -28.42
C HIS A 640 6.24 -1.76 -29.56
N LEU A 641 5.19 -2.57 -29.69
CA LEU A 641 4.28 -2.57 -30.84
C LEU A 641 2.82 -2.54 -30.43
N VAL A 642 1.98 -1.98 -31.29
CA VAL A 642 0.52 -2.06 -31.18
C VAL A 642 -0.02 -3.00 -32.26
N PHE A 643 -0.81 -3.99 -31.88
CA PHE A 643 -1.49 -4.90 -32.80
C PHE A 643 -2.98 -4.53 -32.84
N ALA A 644 -3.42 -3.91 -33.94
CA ALA A 644 -4.77 -3.39 -34.10
C ALA A 644 -5.56 -4.26 -35.09
N GLY A 645 -6.69 -4.86 -34.65
CA GLY A 645 -7.57 -5.61 -35.54
C GLY A 645 -8.61 -6.46 -34.82
N ASN A 646 -9.61 -6.96 -35.55
CA ASN A 646 -10.73 -7.74 -34.99
C ASN A 646 -10.26 -9.08 -34.39
N PRO A 647 -11.05 -9.74 -33.52
CA PRO A 647 -10.74 -11.07 -32.98
C PRO A 647 -10.53 -12.10 -34.09
N GLY A 648 -9.61 -13.04 -33.87
CA GLY A 648 -9.38 -14.14 -34.82
C GLY A 648 -8.59 -13.78 -36.09
N THR A 649 -7.98 -12.59 -36.17
CA THR A 649 -7.10 -12.17 -37.28
C THR A 649 -5.64 -12.63 -37.15
N GLY A 650 -5.30 -13.47 -36.17
CA GLY A 650 -3.94 -14.03 -36.03
C GLY A 650 -2.93 -13.21 -35.23
N LYS A 651 -3.37 -12.20 -34.46
CA LYS A 651 -2.53 -11.35 -33.59
C LYS A 651 -1.59 -12.15 -32.67
N THR A 652 -2.12 -13.07 -31.87
CA THR A 652 -1.33 -13.88 -30.93
C THR A 652 -0.34 -14.81 -31.65
N THR A 653 -0.74 -15.37 -32.80
CA THR A 653 0.13 -16.22 -33.63
C THR A 653 1.33 -15.44 -34.14
N VAL A 654 1.11 -14.25 -34.70
CA VAL A 654 2.19 -13.38 -35.18
C VAL A 654 3.05 -12.87 -34.02
N ALA A 655 2.49 -12.58 -32.85
CA ALA A 655 3.25 -12.15 -31.68
C ALA A 655 4.24 -13.21 -31.20
N ARG A 656 3.82 -14.49 -31.19
CA ARG A 656 4.67 -15.64 -30.86
C ARG A 656 5.83 -15.77 -31.84
N LEU A 657 5.53 -15.68 -33.14
CA LEU A 657 6.55 -15.76 -34.19
C LEU A 657 7.52 -14.57 -34.14
N TYR A 658 7.01 -13.37 -33.83
CA TYR A 658 7.83 -12.18 -33.69
C TYR A 658 8.86 -12.30 -32.54
N GLY A 659 8.47 -12.88 -31.39
CA GLY A 659 9.40 -13.16 -30.30
C GLY A 659 10.54 -14.11 -30.70
N ARG A 660 10.21 -15.17 -31.44
CA ARG A 660 11.19 -16.12 -32.00
C ARG A 660 12.11 -15.46 -33.02
N LEU A 661 11.58 -14.62 -33.91
CA LEU A 661 12.36 -13.84 -34.87
C LEU A 661 13.38 -12.93 -34.16
N LEU A 662 12.97 -12.24 -33.08
CA LEU A 662 13.88 -11.37 -32.32
C LEU A 662 14.95 -12.16 -31.55
N LYS A 663 14.63 -13.38 -31.09
CA LYS A 663 15.63 -14.30 -30.51
C LYS A 663 16.64 -14.76 -31.55
N ALA A 664 16.20 -15.18 -32.74
CA ALA A 664 17.08 -15.58 -33.84
C ALA A 664 17.98 -14.40 -34.29
N LEU A 665 17.48 -13.17 -34.18
CA LEU A 665 18.26 -11.95 -34.40
C LEU A 665 19.18 -11.58 -33.21
N GLY A 666 19.19 -12.32 -32.10
CA GLY A 666 20.02 -12.04 -30.93
C GLY A 666 19.60 -10.79 -30.14
N LEU A 667 18.38 -10.28 -30.36
CA LEU A 667 17.85 -9.09 -29.68
C LEU A 667 17.07 -9.43 -28.41
N LEU A 668 16.63 -10.68 -28.26
CA LEU A 668 15.99 -11.23 -27.07
C LEU A 668 16.70 -12.52 -26.66
N ARG A 669 16.79 -12.76 -25.35
CA ARG A 669 17.51 -13.94 -24.80
C ARG A 669 16.75 -15.26 -25.01
N GLN A 670 15.42 -15.24 -24.91
CA GLN A 670 14.58 -16.44 -24.90
C GLN A 670 13.48 -16.44 -25.96
N GLY A 671 12.92 -15.26 -26.30
CA GLY A 671 11.92 -15.11 -27.36
C GLY A 671 10.54 -15.72 -27.06
N HIS A 672 10.28 -16.17 -25.83
CA HIS A 672 9.00 -16.73 -25.42
C HIS A 672 7.91 -15.66 -25.33
N LEU A 673 6.66 -16.07 -25.54
CA LEU A 673 5.48 -15.21 -25.44
C LEU A 673 4.79 -15.42 -24.08
N VAL A 674 4.58 -14.35 -23.34
CA VAL A 674 3.71 -14.31 -22.15
C VAL A 674 2.47 -13.53 -22.51
N GLU A 675 1.35 -14.24 -22.65
CA GLU A 675 0.04 -13.66 -22.95
C GLU A 675 -0.68 -13.33 -21.64
N VAL A 676 -1.18 -12.10 -21.55
CA VAL A 676 -1.90 -11.57 -20.39
C VAL A 676 -3.09 -10.74 -20.87
N ASP A 677 -4.13 -10.72 -20.06
CA ASP A 677 -5.26 -9.82 -20.21
C ASP A 677 -5.31 -8.84 -19.04
N ARG A 678 -6.41 -8.08 -18.96
CA ARG A 678 -6.67 -7.18 -17.83
C ARG A 678 -6.63 -7.89 -16.48
N SER A 679 -7.23 -9.07 -16.35
CA SER A 679 -7.29 -9.82 -15.07
C SER A 679 -5.91 -10.27 -14.61
N ALA A 680 -4.99 -10.51 -15.54
CA ALA A 680 -3.61 -10.88 -15.24
C ALA A 680 -2.73 -9.69 -14.84
N LEU A 681 -3.15 -8.45 -15.12
CA LEU A 681 -2.39 -7.22 -14.81
C LEU A 681 -2.99 -6.43 -13.65
N VAL A 682 -4.31 -6.31 -13.63
CA VAL A 682 -5.08 -5.54 -12.65
C VAL A 682 -5.49 -6.46 -11.51
N GLY A 683 -5.10 -6.09 -10.29
CA GLY A 683 -5.54 -6.78 -9.10
C GLY A 683 -7.03 -6.51 -8.84
N GLU A 684 -7.72 -7.48 -8.25
CA GLU A 684 -9.10 -7.30 -7.75
C GLU A 684 -9.17 -6.29 -6.60
N TYR A 685 -8.02 -5.94 -6.02
CA TYR A 685 -7.87 -5.10 -4.83
C TYR A 685 -6.82 -4.01 -5.05
N VAL A 686 -6.99 -2.90 -4.33
CA VAL A 686 -6.07 -1.75 -4.34
C VAL A 686 -4.66 -2.22 -3.93
N GLY A 687 -3.61 -1.74 -4.60
CA GLY A 687 -2.22 -2.09 -4.28
C GLY A 687 -1.75 -3.46 -4.78
N HIS A 688 -2.64 -4.31 -5.28
CA HIS A 688 -2.25 -5.57 -5.94
C HIS A 688 -1.87 -5.35 -7.41
N THR A 689 -2.29 -4.26 -8.02
CA THR A 689 -2.12 -4.02 -9.46
C THR A 689 -0.67 -3.78 -9.86
N GLY A 690 0.08 -2.95 -9.13
CA GLY A 690 1.52 -2.77 -9.36
C GLY A 690 2.32 -4.08 -9.28
N PRO A 691 2.26 -4.83 -8.18
CA PRO A 691 2.96 -6.11 -8.04
C PRO A 691 2.53 -7.16 -9.08
N ARG A 692 1.24 -7.24 -9.41
CA ARG A 692 0.70 -8.19 -10.39
C ARG A 692 1.14 -7.84 -11.81
N THR A 693 1.10 -6.56 -12.18
CA THR A 693 1.67 -6.06 -13.43
C THR A 693 3.17 -6.34 -13.51
N ALA A 694 3.92 -6.11 -12.42
CA ALA A 694 5.34 -6.39 -12.36
C ALA A 694 5.65 -7.89 -12.47
N ALA A 695 4.88 -8.75 -11.81
CA ALA A 695 5.03 -10.20 -11.90
C ALA A 695 4.76 -10.70 -13.33
N ALA A 696 3.70 -10.20 -13.97
CA ALA A 696 3.40 -10.48 -15.37
C ALA A 696 4.54 -10.04 -16.30
N PHE A 697 5.06 -8.83 -16.11
CA PHE A 697 6.19 -8.29 -16.88
C PHE A 697 7.49 -9.10 -16.65
N ASN A 698 7.78 -9.46 -15.40
CA ASN A 698 8.98 -10.22 -15.03
C ASN A 698 8.99 -11.62 -15.67
N ARG A 699 7.82 -12.26 -15.81
CA ARG A 699 7.71 -13.51 -16.58
C ARG A 699 8.10 -13.35 -18.05
N ALA A 700 7.96 -12.15 -18.61
CA ALA A 700 8.29 -11.83 -20.00
C ALA A 700 9.75 -11.38 -20.21
N LEU A 701 10.57 -11.27 -19.15
CA LEU A 701 11.99 -10.90 -19.26
C LEU A 701 12.74 -11.84 -20.22
N GLY A 702 13.39 -11.27 -21.23
CA GLY A 702 14.06 -12.01 -22.30
C GLY A 702 13.13 -12.46 -23.44
N GLY A 703 11.85 -12.09 -23.41
CA GLY A 703 10.81 -12.49 -24.35
C GLY A 703 9.84 -11.35 -24.71
N VAL A 704 8.59 -11.71 -24.96
CA VAL A 704 7.51 -10.81 -25.39
C VAL A 704 6.37 -10.85 -24.39
N LEU A 705 5.98 -9.69 -23.86
CA LEU A 705 4.73 -9.51 -23.10
C LEU A 705 3.62 -9.10 -24.07
N PHE A 706 2.64 -9.96 -24.28
CA PHE A 706 1.48 -9.68 -25.11
C PHE A 706 0.26 -9.39 -24.24
N ILE A 707 -0.25 -8.17 -24.33
CA ILE A 707 -1.39 -7.69 -23.56
C ILE A 707 -2.61 -7.67 -24.48
N ASP A 708 -3.48 -8.67 -24.35
CA ASP A 708 -4.73 -8.71 -25.10
C ASP A 708 -5.76 -7.74 -24.51
N GLU A 709 -6.55 -7.14 -25.40
CA GLU A 709 -7.51 -6.08 -25.09
C GLU A 709 -6.95 -4.98 -24.18
N ALA A 710 -5.74 -4.50 -24.46
CA ALA A 710 -5.01 -3.57 -23.60
C ALA A 710 -5.79 -2.27 -23.28
N TYR A 711 -6.68 -1.86 -24.19
CA TYR A 711 -7.58 -0.71 -24.00
C TYR A 711 -8.52 -0.86 -22.80
N SER A 712 -8.78 -2.09 -22.35
CA SER A 712 -9.58 -2.36 -21.16
C SER A 712 -8.91 -1.85 -19.89
N LEU A 713 -7.60 -1.61 -19.87
CA LEU A 713 -6.88 -0.96 -18.75
C LEU A 713 -7.26 0.51 -18.59
N VAL A 714 -7.81 1.14 -19.62
CA VAL A 714 -8.28 2.53 -19.60
C VAL A 714 -9.70 2.60 -20.21
N PRO A 715 -10.74 2.26 -19.43
CA PRO A 715 -12.13 2.31 -19.87
C PRO A 715 -12.58 3.72 -20.28
N ALA A 716 -13.49 3.83 -21.25
CA ALA A 716 -13.96 5.12 -21.79
C ALA A 716 -14.88 5.91 -20.83
N ALA A 717 -15.59 5.22 -19.93
CA ALA A 717 -16.41 5.83 -18.89
C ALA A 717 -15.55 6.00 -17.64
N GLY A 718 -15.09 7.23 -17.38
CA GLY A 718 -14.22 7.53 -16.24
C GLY A 718 -14.81 7.00 -14.92
N GLY A 719 -14.05 6.11 -14.28
CA GLY A 719 -14.31 5.54 -12.97
C GLY A 719 -12.98 5.23 -12.28
N HIS A 720 -12.95 5.26 -10.95
CA HIS A 720 -11.78 4.93 -10.14
C HIS A 720 -11.47 3.43 -10.26
N ASP A 721 -10.66 3.09 -11.25
CA ASP A 721 -10.28 1.72 -11.59
C ASP A 721 -8.75 1.60 -11.59
N PHE A 722 -8.24 0.47 -11.11
CA PHE A 722 -6.81 0.23 -10.89
C PHE A 722 -6.02 0.05 -12.21
N GLY A 723 -6.69 0.00 -13.36
CA GLY A 723 -6.05 -0.11 -14.67
C GLY A 723 -5.03 1.01 -14.97
N LEU A 724 -5.22 2.22 -14.45
CA LEU A 724 -4.24 3.32 -14.59
C LEU A 724 -2.93 3.05 -13.84
N GLU A 725 -2.99 2.35 -12.69
CA GLU A 725 -1.81 1.92 -11.94
C GLU A 725 -1.01 0.86 -12.71
N ALA A 726 -1.71 -0.06 -13.38
CA ALA A 726 -1.09 -1.04 -14.27
C ALA A 726 -0.35 -0.34 -15.42
N VAL A 727 -0.98 0.67 -16.04
CA VAL A 727 -0.35 1.47 -17.11
C VAL A 727 0.89 2.21 -16.61
N ALA A 728 0.82 2.87 -15.45
CA ALA A 728 1.98 3.58 -14.89
C ALA A 728 3.14 2.62 -14.59
N THR A 729 2.85 1.47 -14.01
CA THR A 729 3.83 0.41 -13.73
C THR A 729 4.45 -0.13 -15.02
N LEU A 730 3.62 -0.41 -16.03
CA LEU A 730 4.06 -0.91 -17.32
C LEU A 730 4.99 0.08 -18.02
N VAL A 731 4.63 1.37 -18.07
CA VAL A 731 5.46 2.43 -18.67
C VAL A 731 6.83 2.53 -18.00
N LYS A 732 6.88 2.42 -16.67
CA LYS A 732 8.15 2.40 -15.92
C LYS A 732 9.00 1.19 -16.30
N LEU A 733 8.43 -0.02 -16.25
CA LEU A 733 9.16 -1.26 -16.55
C LEU A 733 9.62 -1.33 -18.01
N MET A 734 8.84 -0.78 -18.94
CA MET A 734 9.24 -0.65 -20.34
C MET A 734 10.45 0.26 -20.53
N GLU A 735 10.65 1.27 -19.66
CA GLU A 735 11.87 2.09 -19.68
C GLU A 735 13.06 1.33 -19.09
N ASP A 736 12.86 0.78 -17.90
CA ASP A 736 13.92 0.12 -17.12
C ASP A 736 14.46 -1.14 -17.84
N HIS A 737 13.62 -1.83 -18.62
CA HIS A 737 13.93 -3.10 -19.29
C HIS A 737 13.79 -3.05 -20.82
N ARG A 738 13.99 -1.88 -21.43
CA ARG A 738 13.79 -1.64 -22.89
C ARG A 738 14.58 -2.56 -23.84
N ASP A 739 15.70 -3.10 -23.37
CA ASP A 739 16.57 -3.99 -24.16
C ASP A 739 16.30 -5.48 -23.90
N ASP A 740 15.55 -5.80 -22.85
CA ASP A 740 15.28 -7.17 -22.37
C ASP A 740 13.88 -7.68 -22.70
N VAL A 741 12.92 -6.78 -22.95
CA VAL A 741 11.49 -7.14 -23.15
C VAL A 741 10.89 -6.36 -24.31
N VAL A 742 10.12 -7.05 -25.14
CA VAL A 742 9.19 -6.41 -26.07
C VAL A 742 7.78 -6.49 -25.52
N VAL A 743 7.06 -5.37 -25.59
CA VAL A 743 5.65 -5.31 -25.15
C VAL A 743 4.80 -5.09 -26.38
N ILE A 744 3.78 -5.93 -26.55
CA ILE A 744 2.81 -5.85 -27.64
C ILE A 744 1.44 -5.61 -27.02
N ALA A 745 0.85 -4.45 -27.28
CA ALA A 745 -0.51 -4.13 -26.85
C ALA A 745 -1.49 -4.44 -27.99
N ALA A 746 -2.49 -5.28 -27.76
CA ALA A 746 -3.43 -5.73 -28.77
C ALA A 746 -4.88 -5.29 -28.48
N GLY A 747 -5.66 -5.06 -29.54
CA GLY A 747 -7.07 -4.72 -29.42
C GLY A 747 -7.70 -4.20 -30.71
N TYR A 748 -8.91 -3.67 -30.60
CA TYR A 748 -9.63 -3.07 -31.72
C TYR A 748 -8.95 -1.76 -32.18
N PRO A 749 -8.93 -1.44 -33.49
CA PRO A 749 -8.19 -0.29 -34.01
C PRO A 749 -8.56 1.05 -33.35
N ALA A 750 -9.86 1.33 -33.17
CA ALA A 750 -10.33 2.57 -32.57
C ALA A 750 -9.98 2.66 -31.06
N ASP A 751 -10.16 1.57 -30.32
CA ASP A 751 -9.85 1.53 -28.90
C ASP A 751 -8.35 1.59 -28.61
N MET A 752 -7.52 1.00 -29.47
CA MET A 752 -6.07 1.10 -29.35
C MET A 752 -5.57 2.53 -29.58
N ALA A 753 -6.15 3.26 -30.54
CA ALA A 753 -5.83 4.67 -30.73
C ALA A 753 -6.16 5.50 -29.47
N ARG A 754 -7.31 5.24 -28.83
CA ARG A 754 -7.70 5.87 -27.56
C ARG A 754 -6.73 5.50 -26.43
N PHE A 755 -6.41 4.23 -26.28
CA PHE A 755 -5.53 3.72 -25.23
C PHE A 755 -4.14 4.36 -25.29
N ILE A 756 -3.52 4.38 -26.47
CA ILE A 756 -2.18 4.98 -26.65
C ILE A 756 -2.20 6.48 -26.42
N GLY A 757 -3.28 7.17 -26.82
CA GLY A 757 -3.49 8.60 -26.58
C GLY A 757 -3.80 8.97 -25.12
N SER A 758 -4.13 8.00 -24.26
CA SER A 758 -4.50 8.26 -22.86
C SER A 758 -3.33 8.65 -21.96
N ASN A 759 -2.10 8.28 -22.35
CA ASN A 759 -0.90 8.52 -21.55
C ASN A 759 0.30 8.85 -22.46
N PRO A 760 0.97 10.01 -22.27
CA PRO A 760 2.15 10.39 -23.06
C PRO A 760 3.29 9.34 -23.01
N GLY A 761 3.44 8.64 -21.89
CA GLY A 761 4.40 7.56 -21.71
C GLY A 761 4.16 6.37 -22.62
N LEU A 762 2.89 6.02 -22.88
CA LEU A 762 2.52 5.00 -23.87
C LEU A 762 2.81 5.49 -25.29
N SER A 763 2.38 6.70 -25.65
CA SER A 763 2.62 7.29 -26.98
C SER A 763 4.11 7.36 -27.35
N SER A 764 4.99 7.66 -26.40
CA SER A 764 6.44 7.71 -26.63
C SER A 764 7.09 6.34 -26.86
N ARG A 765 6.53 5.27 -26.28
CA ARG A 765 7.08 3.91 -26.34
C ARG A 765 6.43 3.08 -27.44
N PHE A 766 5.16 3.28 -27.75
CA PHE A 766 4.47 2.57 -28.83
C PHE A 766 4.50 3.38 -30.12
N THR A 767 5.62 3.31 -30.84
CA THR A 767 5.86 4.14 -32.04
C THR A 767 5.30 3.52 -33.33
N ARG A 768 4.87 2.26 -33.30
CA ARG A 768 4.42 1.51 -34.48
C ARG A 768 3.16 0.70 -34.19
N THR A 769 2.27 0.70 -35.18
CA THR A 769 1.03 -0.09 -35.18
C THR A 769 0.99 -1.01 -36.39
N LEU A 770 0.80 -2.31 -36.14
CA LEU A 770 0.54 -3.34 -37.14
C LEU A 770 -0.98 -3.52 -37.26
N LEU A 771 -1.52 -3.29 -38.45
CA LEU A 771 -2.94 -3.43 -38.73
C LEU A 771 -3.25 -4.85 -39.23
N PHE A 772 -4.08 -5.56 -38.49
CA PHE A 772 -4.60 -6.88 -38.80
C PHE A 772 -5.98 -6.74 -39.41
N GLU A 773 -6.04 -6.82 -40.74
CA GLU A 773 -7.26 -6.72 -41.54
C GLU A 773 -8.08 -8.03 -41.43
N ASP A 774 -9.39 -7.93 -41.66
CA ASP A 774 -10.25 -9.10 -41.69
C ASP A 774 -9.90 -10.02 -42.87
N TYR A 775 -9.96 -11.33 -42.65
CA TYR A 775 -9.68 -12.32 -43.68
C TYR A 775 -10.72 -12.26 -44.79
N ARG A 776 -10.34 -12.28 -46.06
CA ARG A 776 -11.32 -12.40 -47.15
C ARG A 776 -12.01 -13.76 -47.09
N ALA A 777 -13.18 -13.90 -47.71
CA ALA A 777 -13.89 -15.18 -47.74
C ALA A 777 -13.00 -16.34 -48.25
N ALA A 778 -12.19 -16.09 -49.28
CA ALA A 778 -11.22 -17.05 -49.79
C ALA A 778 -10.14 -17.44 -48.75
N ASP A 779 -9.71 -16.50 -47.90
CA ASP A 779 -8.73 -16.76 -46.85
C ASP A 779 -9.35 -17.63 -45.72
N LEU A 780 -10.62 -17.41 -45.39
CA LEU A 780 -11.35 -18.23 -44.40
C LEU A 780 -11.57 -19.67 -44.90
N VAL A 781 -11.91 -19.83 -46.18
CA VAL A 781 -11.97 -21.16 -46.82
C VAL A 781 -10.62 -21.86 -46.71
N ALA A 782 -9.52 -21.16 -47.02
CA ALA A 782 -8.17 -21.72 -46.91
C ALA A 782 -7.80 -22.12 -45.47
N ILE A 783 -8.29 -21.39 -44.45
CA ILE A 783 -8.13 -21.77 -43.04
C ILE A 783 -8.88 -23.08 -42.73
N VAL A 784 -10.14 -23.22 -43.18
CA VAL A 784 -10.92 -24.46 -42.99
C VAL A 784 -10.25 -25.63 -43.71
N GLU A 785 -9.72 -25.42 -44.91
CA GLU A 785 -8.99 -26.44 -45.67
C GLU A 785 -7.72 -26.89 -44.97
N HIS A 786 -6.98 -25.95 -44.39
CA HIS A 786 -5.79 -26.25 -43.61
C HIS A 786 -6.13 -27.12 -42.40
N GLN A 787 -7.20 -26.78 -41.66
CA GLN A 787 -7.67 -27.59 -40.53
C GLN A 787 -8.16 -28.97 -40.97
N ALA A 788 -8.89 -29.03 -42.09
CA ALA A 788 -9.32 -30.31 -42.66
C ALA A 788 -8.10 -31.20 -42.95
N GLN A 789 -7.07 -30.67 -43.60
CA GLN A 789 -5.84 -31.40 -43.89
C GLN A 789 -5.11 -31.89 -42.63
N GLU A 790 -4.96 -31.04 -41.60
CA GLU A 790 -4.36 -31.42 -40.31
C GLU A 790 -5.09 -32.60 -39.66
N HIS A 791 -6.41 -32.63 -39.77
CA HIS A 791 -7.27 -33.68 -39.21
C HIS A 791 -7.59 -34.81 -40.19
N ARG A 792 -6.93 -34.86 -41.37
CA ARG A 792 -7.14 -35.85 -42.44
C ARG A 792 -8.56 -35.89 -43.04
N TYR A 793 -9.23 -34.74 -43.04
CA TYR A 793 -10.44 -34.50 -43.81
C TYR A 793 -10.12 -33.81 -45.14
N GLU A 794 -10.96 -34.05 -46.15
CA GLU A 794 -10.89 -33.42 -47.47
C GLU A 794 -12.24 -32.78 -47.80
N LEU A 795 -12.23 -31.50 -48.17
CA LEU A 795 -13.42 -30.81 -48.66
C LEU A 795 -13.68 -31.21 -50.11
N THR A 796 -14.90 -31.69 -50.39
CA THR A 796 -15.35 -31.88 -51.77
C THR A 796 -15.44 -30.53 -52.50
N ALA A 797 -15.31 -30.54 -53.84
CA ALA A 797 -15.39 -29.32 -54.64
C ALA A 797 -16.70 -28.53 -54.38
N THR A 798 -17.82 -29.23 -54.22
CA THR A 798 -19.12 -28.63 -53.90
C THR A 798 -19.17 -28.06 -52.48
N ALA A 799 -18.57 -28.74 -51.49
CA ALA A 799 -18.46 -28.21 -50.13
C ALA A 799 -17.62 -26.94 -50.09
N ARG A 800 -16.47 -26.91 -50.80
CA ARG A 800 -15.61 -25.73 -50.91
C ARG A 800 -16.36 -24.54 -51.52
N GLU A 801 -17.10 -24.75 -52.60
CA GLU A 801 -17.86 -23.67 -53.26
C GLU A 801 -18.98 -23.13 -52.34
N ARG A 802 -19.69 -24.01 -51.64
CA ARG A 802 -20.74 -23.61 -50.68
C ARG A 802 -20.15 -22.87 -49.47
N LEU A 803 -18.98 -23.29 -49.01
CA LEU A 803 -18.25 -22.66 -47.91
C LEU A 803 -17.79 -21.25 -48.27
N LEU A 804 -17.32 -21.05 -49.50
CA LEU A 804 -16.97 -19.73 -50.01
C LEU A 804 -18.19 -18.80 -49.99
N ARG A 805 -19.32 -19.24 -50.58
CA ARG A 805 -20.57 -18.47 -50.56
C ARG A 805 -21.04 -18.15 -49.15
N HIS A 806 -20.93 -19.11 -48.23
CA HIS A 806 -21.25 -18.89 -46.82
C HIS A 806 -20.44 -17.72 -46.25
N PHE A 807 -19.11 -17.74 -46.35
CA PHE A 807 -18.26 -16.66 -45.82
C PHE A 807 -18.34 -15.31 -46.58
N GLU A 808 -18.84 -15.30 -47.81
CA GLU A 808 -19.19 -14.07 -48.55
C GLU A 808 -20.45 -13.41 -47.98
N THR A 809 -21.40 -14.20 -47.45
CA THR A 809 -22.64 -13.68 -46.86
C THR A 809 -22.52 -13.26 -45.40
N VAL A 810 -21.47 -13.70 -44.69
CA VAL A 810 -21.27 -13.33 -43.28
C VAL A 810 -20.89 -11.85 -43.15
N PRO A 811 -21.65 -11.03 -42.40
CA PRO A 811 -21.34 -9.63 -42.16
C PRO A 811 -19.96 -9.43 -41.52
N ARG A 812 -19.20 -8.42 -41.99
CA ARG A 812 -17.87 -8.07 -41.49
C ARG A 812 -17.95 -6.89 -40.52
N ASP A 813 -18.75 -7.07 -39.47
CA ASP A 813 -18.90 -6.09 -38.40
C ASP A 813 -17.91 -6.33 -37.26
N ALA A 814 -18.01 -5.53 -36.19
CA ALA A 814 -17.10 -5.62 -35.04
C ALA A 814 -17.16 -6.95 -34.27
N GLY A 815 -18.22 -7.75 -34.47
CA GLY A 815 -18.39 -9.08 -33.88
C GLY A 815 -17.84 -10.21 -34.75
N PHE A 816 -17.29 -9.89 -35.93
CA PHE A 816 -16.81 -10.89 -36.87
C PHE A 816 -15.58 -11.66 -36.35
N GLY A 817 -15.75 -12.97 -36.12
CA GLY A 817 -14.75 -13.83 -35.47
C GLY A 817 -13.58 -14.28 -36.35
N ASN A 818 -13.54 -13.92 -37.65
CA ASN A 818 -12.44 -14.23 -38.57
C ASN A 818 -12.02 -15.71 -38.53
N GLY A 819 -10.74 -16.00 -38.28
CA GLY A 819 -10.21 -17.36 -38.19
C GLY A 819 -10.91 -18.18 -37.10
N ARG A 820 -11.41 -17.57 -36.01
CA ARG A 820 -12.20 -18.27 -34.99
C ARG A 820 -13.52 -18.77 -35.58
N SER A 821 -14.19 -17.97 -36.40
CA SER A 821 -15.39 -18.38 -37.13
C SER A 821 -15.08 -19.51 -38.10
N ALA A 822 -13.96 -19.46 -38.83
CA ALA A 822 -13.52 -20.55 -39.68
C ALA A 822 -13.33 -21.87 -38.89
N ARG A 823 -12.67 -21.81 -37.71
CA ARG A 823 -12.51 -23.00 -36.85
C ARG A 823 -13.83 -23.56 -36.35
N GLN A 824 -14.75 -22.68 -35.95
CA GLN A 824 -16.08 -23.09 -35.51
C GLN A 824 -16.86 -23.74 -36.67
N THR A 825 -16.81 -23.16 -37.87
CA THR A 825 -17.44 -23.75 -39.06
C THR A 825 -16.87 -25.13 -39.35
N PHE A 826 -15.56 -25.32 -39.28
CA PHE A 826 -14.93 -26.64 -39.44
C PHE A 826 -15.42 -27.65 -38.38
N GLN A 827 -15.48 -27.23 -37.11
CA GLN A 827 -16.01 -28.09 -36.03
C GLN A 827 -17.47 -28.50 -36.28
N GLU A 828 -18.32 -27.55 -36.66
CA GLU A 828 -19.71 -27.88 -37.00
C GLU A 828 -19.81 -28.83 -38.20
N MET A 829 -18.91 -28.67 -39.18
CA MET A 829 -18.85 -29.58 -40.33
C MET A 829 -18.44 -31.00 -39.92
N THR A 830 -17.50 -31.17 -38.99
CA THR A 830 -17.12 -32.51 -38.52
C THR A 830 -18.20 -33.14 -37.64
N GLU A 831 -18.91 -32.35 -36.83
CA GLU A 831 -20.06 -32.83 -36.03
C GLU A 831 -21.20 -33.33 -36.92
N ARG A 832 -21.57 -32.57 -37.96
CA ARG A 832 -22.60 -32.98 -38.92
C ARG A 832 -22.16 -34.20 -39.74
N GLN A 833 -20.89 -34.24 -40.15
CA GLN A 833 -20.34 -35.41 -40.85
C GLN A 833 -20.39 -36.66 -39.97
N ALA A 834 -20.07 -36.55 -38.67
CA ALA A 834 -20.15 -37.67 -37.74
C ALA A 834 -21.59 -38.19 -37.58
N GLN A 835 -22.57 -37.29 -37.50
CA GLN A 835 -23.99 -37.67 -37.46
C GLN A 835 -24.41 -38.39 -38.74
N ARG A 836 -24.00 -37.88 -39.90
CA ARG A 836 -24.24 -38.52 -41.19
C ARG A 836 -23.59 -39.90 -41.29
N MET A 837 -22.37 -40.07 -40.79
CA MET A 837 -21.67 -41.35 -40.77
C MET A 837 -22.37 -42.38 -39.87
N ALA A 838 -22.96 -41.94 -38.75
CA ALA A 838 -23.72 -42.82 -37.86
C ALA A 838 -24.98 -43.40 -38.53
N GLU A 839 -25.59 -42.67 -39.46
CA GLU A 839 -26.77 -43.12 -40.21
C GLU A 839 -26.45 -44.10 -41.35
N LEU A 840 -25.20 -44.12 -41.84
CA LEU A 840 -24.75 -44.94 -42.98
C LEU A 840 -24.45 -46.41 -42.63
N GLY A 841 -24.39 -46.77 -41.35
CA GLY A 841 -24.21 -48.14 -40.85
C GLY A 841 -22.83 -48.77 -41.07
N ASN A 842 -22.24 -48.67 -42.27
CA ASN A 842 -20.89 -49.16 -42.57
C ASN A 842 -20.15 -48.24 -43.56
N PRO A 843 -19.66 -47.06 -43.10
CA PRO A 843 -19.04 -46.06 -43.97
C PRO A 843 -17.65 -46.52 -44.47
N THR A 844 -17.33 -46.19 -45.72
CA THR A 844 -16.01 -46.45 -46.32
C THR A 844 -14.95 -45.44 -45.82
N PRO A 845 -13.64 -45.77 -45.87
CA PRO A 845 -12.58 -44.84 -45.48
C PRO A 845 -12.64 -43.48 -46.21
N GLY A 846 -13.02 -43.46 -47.49
CA GLY A 846 -13.19 -42.21 -48.24
C GLY A 846 -14.39 -41.36 -47.77
N GLN A 847 -15.45 -42.00 -47.28
CA GLN A 847 -16.61 -41.29 -46.69
C GLN A 847 -16.28 -40.75 -45.28
N LEU A 848 -15.43 -41.47 -44.54
CA LEU A 848 -14.96 -41.03 -43.23
C LEU A 848 -14.05 -39.79 -43.32
N THR A 849 -13.36 -39.57 -44.44
CA THR A 849 -12.48 -38.42 -44.67
C THR A 849 -13.14 -37.30 -45.47
N ALA A 850 -14.28 -37.51 -46.13
CA ALA A 850 -14.91 -36.50 -46.99
C ALA A 850 -15.87 -35.57 -46.20
N LEU A 851 -15.66 -34.26 -46.33
CA LEU A 851 -16.61 -33.22 -45.92
C LEU A 851 -17.43 -32.77 -47.13
N GLU A 852 -18.74 -32.95 -47.03
CA GLU A 852 -19.71 -32.69 -48.10
C GLU A 852 -20.48 -31.39 -47.88
N ALA A 853 -21.17 -30.95 -48.93
CA ALA A 853 -21.91 -29.68 -48.89
C ALA A 853 -23.04 -29.68 -47.84
N GLU A 854 -23.57 -30.85 -47.51
CA GLU A 854 -24.60 -31.06 -46.48
C GLU A 854 -24.09 -30.94 -45.05
N ASP A 855 -22.78 -31.08 -44.84
CA ASP A 855 -22.14 -30.95 -43.53
C ASP A 855 -21.97 -29.46 -43.12
N LEU A 856 -22.18 -28.51 -44.05
CA LEU A 856 -22.10 -27.08 -43.75
C LEU A 856 -23.25 -26.56 -42.87
N PRO A 857 -23.02 -25.47 -42.12
CA PRO A 857 -24.10 -24.77 -41.42
C PRO A 857 -25.22 -24.36 -42.36
N PRO A 858 -26.51 -24.50 -41.95
CA PRO A 858 -27.61 -23.96 -42.72
C PRO A 858 -27.43 -22.45 -42.86
N LEU A 859 -27.61 -21.94 -44.08
CA LEU A 859 -27.58 -20.50 -44.34
C LEU A 859 -28.79 -19.87 -43.63
N GLY A 860 -28.53 -19.00 -42.66
CA GLY A 860 -29.54 -18.19 -41.99
C GLY A 860 -30.08 -17.07 -42.87
#